data_AF-A0A425VWD3-F1
#
_entry.id   AF-A0A425VWD3-F1
#
_cell.length_a   1.000
_cell.length_b   1.000
_cell.length_c   1.000
_cell.angle_alpha   90.00
_cell.angle_beta   90.00
_cell.angle_gamma   90.00
#
_symmetry.space_group_name_H-M   'P 1'
#
loop_
_entity.id
_entity.type
_entity.pdbx_description
1 polymer ?
#
loop_
_entity_poly.entity_id
_entity_poly.type
_entity_poly.pdbx_seq_one_letter_code
_entity_poly.pdbx_strand_id
1 'polypeptide(L)'
;MRNKDYKYVPKHLAKEAQSQIPSMHVATGLSALAVTAGLTFALTTLSGATIALAQDTDTATPVVANTDTTTTSQAQQESQPTTTSKQSSTSGDSSTQANGDTSDSSQDSSQSASTSSESTGQDTSSQAADSSSTKTTTDQTKGEEQTSAAAASVHYQAHVQDKGWQEEVSTDASQNDAATAGTTGESKRVEAVRVSIADSDGNKLENAVEYKAHVANQGWDKTWTRDGETVGTTGKSRAIEALKIRLIDQYAQLYDIFYRVHIQDRGWLDWTCNGDAAGSVGLGKRIEALQILLRLKNASDSPTAGDGAFLDNSGISIASHVQNVGWQGAATTNGQTSGTTGKGERIEAITARIGSGYDIDGGIQYRTYIQNSGWGSWVANGAVSGTTGKGLRVEAVQFELQGDIAKSYDLYYRVHVANYGWLDWVLAGTGQDSIAGTTGLSKRIEAIQLYMYKKESQQKPKKGIGYVSSAGVSYAGQESNGTWATAANGSVAGSTGRGIPLVAMRAALASGSDGLTGVISYQVHLANVGWVASQSDGANAGRSQAANNIQGIRISLGGTLGRFFDVYYHVHTHNIGWMGWTRDGSSAGTTGLGLPAEAFEITLVPKGNAAPGSTTMSFVDQNSYYGQPVATMNGAQARVRNSAFKTPATPGGYCALWVTNVVANAGYGYYSGNACDLYRSYCHSADRKQLKVGMIIAVSSHPHTRAGSIYGHVGIYIGNGLMRDSVYGYVRQISVKDWIAYYGSTVQPRWGWMGNRRLA
;
A
#
# COMPACT_ATOMS: atom_id res chain seq x y z
N MET A 1 -8.62 -22.37 51.27
CA MET A 1 -8.88 -23.19 50.06
C MET A 1 -8.60 -22.34 48.82
N ARG A 2 -8.27 -22.95 47.67
CA ARG A 2 -7.55 -22.28 46.56
C ARG A 2 -8.35 -21.17 45.87
N ASN A 3 -7.73 -19.99 45.71
CA ASN A 3 -8.18 -18.96 44.76
C ASN A 3 -8.07 -19.47 43.31
N LYS A 4 -9.00 -19.05 42.45
CA LYS A 4 -8.83 -19.01 41.00
C LYS A 4 -9.32 -17.66 40.49
N ASP A 5 -8.38 -16.75 40.21
CA ASP A 5 -8.66 -15.48 39.55
C ASP A 5 -8.96 -15.71 38.06
N TYR A 6 -10.19 -15.45 37.63
CA TYR A 6 -10.50 -15.28 36.21
C TYR A 6 -10.52 -13.79 35.86
N LYS A 7 -9.37 -13.27 35.39
CA LYS A 7 -9.29 -11.94 34.78
C LYS A 7 -9.84 -11.97 33.36
N TYR A 8 -11.05 -11.47 33.17
CA TYR A 8 -11.56 -11.08 31.85
C TYR A 8 -11.18 -9.61 31.58
N VAL A 9 -10.44 -9.35 30.49
CA VAL A 9 -10.01 -8.00 30.08
C VAL A 9 -10.59 -7.68 28.70
N PRO A 10 -11.52 -6.71 28.59
CA PRO A 10 -12.00 -6.21 27.29
C PRO A 10 -10.89 -5.52 26.49
N LYS A 11 -10.77 -5.86 25.21
CA LYS A 11 -9.65 -5.51 24.29
C LYS A 11 -9.49 -4.04 23.89
N HIS A 12 -10.02 -3.06 24.65
CA HIS A 12 -9.97 -1.64 24.29
C HIS A 12 -9.27 -0.72 25.33
N LEU A 13 -8.62 -1.27 26.36
CA LEU A 13 -7.91 -0.51 27.39
C LEU A 13 -6.56 -1.16 27.75
N ALA A 14 -5.59 -1.09 26.83
CA ALA A 14 -4.18 -1.22 27.19
C ALA A 14 -3.69 0.13 27.74
N LYS A 15 -3.19 0.17 28.98
CA LYS A 15 -2.66 1.40 29.57
C LYS A 15 -1.30 1.74 28.97
N GLU A 16 -1.12 3.01 28.61
CA GLU A 16 0.20 3.60 28.42
C GLU A 16 0.99 3.55 29.73
N ALA A 17 2.27 3.19 29.64
CA ALA A 17 3.19 3.19 30.77
C ALA A 17 3.72 4.60 31.02
N GLN A 18 3.59 5.10 32.26
CA GLN A 18 4.25 6.33 32.67
C GLN A 18 5.76 6.10 32.76
N SER A 19 6.51 6.63 31.80
CA SER A 19 7.98 6.74 31.91
C SER A 19 8.33 7.88 32.87
N GLN A 20 9.21 7.59 33.83
CA GLN A 20 9.79 8.62 34.70
C GLN A 20 10.77 9.49 33.89
N ILE A 21 10.81 10.78 34.15
CA ILE A 21 11.84 11.71 33.67
C ILE A 21 12.58 12.25 34.89
N PRO A 22 13.92 12.16 34.97
CA PRO A 22 14.68 12.68 36.09
C PRO A 22 14.77 14.21 36.04
N SER A 23 14.77 14.86 37.21
CA SER A 23 14.96 16.30 37.34
C SER A 23 16.34 16.74 36.87
N MET A 24 16.41 17.83 36.11
CA MET A 24 17.67 18.49 35.79
C MET A 24 17.49 20.01 35.93
N HIS A 25 18.16 20.61 36.93
CA HIS A 25 18.28 22.06 37.07
C HIS A 25 19.36 22.59 36.14
N VAL A 26 19.06 23.61 35.32
CA VAL A 26 20.05 24.62 34.91
C VAL A 26 19.37 26.01 34.90
N ALA A 27 20.18 27.04 35.16
CA ALA A 27 19.78 28.41 35.47
C ALA A 27 19.21 29.24 34.31
N THR A 28 18.54 30.31 34.71
CA THR A 28 18.19 31.46 33.87
C THR A 28 19.41 32.20 33.33
N GLY A 29 19.43 32.50 32.04
CA GLY A 29 20.38 33.44 31.42
C GLY A 29 19.72 34.20 30.27
N LEU A 30 19.54 35.52 30.42
CA LEU A 30 19.10 36.38 29.33
C LEU A 30 20.27 36.75 28.42
N SER A 31 20.07 36.69 27.11
CA SER A 31 20.72 37.60 26.17
C SER A 31 19.94 37.63 24.84
N ALA A 32 19.38 38.78 24.49
CA ALA A 32 18.86 39.04 23.15
C ALA A 32 19.99 39.60 22.27
N LEU A 33 20.00 39.30 20.97
CA LEU A 33 20.57 40.22 19.97
C LEU A 33 20.05 39.98 18.54
N ALA A 34 19.59 41.09 17.94
CA ALA A 34 19.58 41.47 16.52
C ALA A 34 19.26 40.43 15.41
N VAL A 35 18.09 40.61 14.80
CA VAL A 35 17.90 40.47 13.35
C VAL A 35 18.54 41.68 12.65
N THR A 36 19.18 41.48 11.48
CA THR A 36 19.05 42.28 10.22
C THR A 36 20.37 42.27 9.43
N ALA A 37 20.37 41.65 8.26
CA ALA A 37 21.20 42.03 7.12
C ALA A 37 20.67 41.36 5.84
N GLY A 38 19.97 42.11 5.00
CA GLY A 38 19.84 41.77 3.58
C GLY A 38 20.79 42.66 2.79
N LEU A 39 21.39 42.15 1.72
CA LEU A 39 21.88 43.00 0.65
C LEU A 39 21.66 42.35 -0.71
N THR A 40 21.25 43.19 -1.66
CA THR A 40 20.88 42.89 -3.04
C THR A 40 22.09 42.62 -3.93
N PHE A 41 21.86 41.85 -5.00
CA PHE A 41 22.45 42.16 -6.30
C PHE A 41 21.37 42.08 -7.39
N ALA A 42 21.34 43.07 -8.26
CA ALA A 42 20.42 43.16 -9.39
C ALA A 42 21.21 43.18 -10.69
N LEU A 43 20.64 42.65 -11.78
CA LEU A 43 20.96 43.11 -13.13
C LEU A 43 19.76 42.96 -14.06
N THR A 44 19.71 43.80 -15.08
CA THR A 44 18.51 44.25 -15.79
C THR A 44 18.53 43.95 -17.29
N THR A 45 17.35 43.70 -17.88
CA THR A 45 16.88 44.21 -19.20
C THR A 45 15.34 44.07 -19.22
N LEU A 46 14.54 45.13 -19.42
CA LEU A 46 14.08 45.73 -20.70
C LEU A 46 13.63 44.68 -21.74
N SER A 47 12.50 44.79 -22.45
CA SER A 47 11.45 45.82 -22.63
C SER A 47 10.12 45.12 -23.03
N GLY A 48 8.93 45.72 -23.11
CA GLY A 48 8.45 47.10 -23.01
C GLY A 48 6.91 47.13 -22.99
N ALA A 49 6.27 48.31 -22.96
CA ALA A 49 4.83 48.44 -22.78
C ALA A 49 4.19 49.56 -23.62
N THR A 50 2.94 49.33 -24.06
CA THR A 50 1.91 50.30 -24.52
C THR A 50 0.56 49.55 -24.48
N ILE A 51 -0.53 49.96 -23.78
CA ILE A 51 -1.37 51.19 -23.87
C ILE A 51 -2.10 51.24 -25.23
N ALA A 52 -3.42 51.42 -25.41
CA ALA A 52 -4.57 51.94 -24.61
C ALA A 52 -5.82 50.99 -24.74
N LEU A 53 -6.90 50.98 -23.93
CA LEU A 53 -7.83 51.98 -23.32
C LEU A 53 -8.95 52.52 -24.25
N ALA A 54 -10.19 52.61 -23.71
CA ALA A 54 -11.44 53.23 -24.23
C ALA A 54 -12.26 52.44 -25.29
N GLN A 55 -13.59 52.50 -25.41
CA GLN A 55 -14.70 53.05 -24.55
C GLN A 55 -16.08 52.46 -24.98
N ASP A 56 -17.13 52.66 -24.18
CA ASP A 56 -18.54 52.31 -24.49
C ASP A 56 -19.11 53.01 -25.74
N THR A 57 -20.08 52.37 -26.42
CA THR A 57 -21.36 53.00 -26.85
C THR A 57 -22.39 51.98 -27.36
N ASP A 58 -23.64 52.41 -27.53
CA ASP A 58 -24.87 51.61 -27.45
C ASP A 58 -25.69 51.59 -28.78
N THR A 59 -26.74 50.77 -28.82
CA THR A 59 -27.93 50.78 -29.70
C THR A 59 -27.95 50.12 -31.10
N ALA A 60 -29.13 49.52 -31.39
CA ALA A 60 -29.84 49.33 -32.68
C ALA A 60 -29.89 47.95 -33.39
N THR A 61 -31.03 47.27 -33.20
CA THR A 61 -31.74 46.31 -34.10
C THR A 61 -32.19 46.95 -35.44
N PRO A 62 -32.63 46.24 -36.52
CA PRO A 62 -33.56 45.07 -36.60
C PRO A 62 -33.15 43.99 -37.66
N VAL A 63 -33.88 42.92 -38.07
CA VAL A 63 -35.30 42.67 -38.50
C VAL A 63 -35.61 41.14 -38.58
N VAL A 64 -36.77 40.69 -38.05
CA VAL A 64 -37.75 39.63 -38.51
C VAL A 64 -37.21 38.28 -39.12
N ALA A 65 -37.67 37.06 -38.75
CA ALA A 65 -39.07 36.59 -38.65
C ALA A 65 -39.33 35.35 -37.75
N ASN A 66 -40.57 35.27 -37.22
CA ASN A 66 -41.48 34.11 -37.01
C ASN A 66 -40.95 32.73 -36.51
N THR A 67 -41.61 32.01 -35.59
CA THR A 67 -43.00 32.12 -35.09
C THR A 67 -43.18 31.55 -33.67
N ASP A 68 -44.01 32.25 -32.88
CA ASP A 68 -44.76 31.81 -31.69
C ASP A 68 -45.80 30.69 -32.03
N THR A 69 -46.55 30.00 -31.12
CA THR A 69 -46.77 30.10 -29.66
C THR A 69 -47.32 28.77 -29.09
N THR A 70 -46.94 28.44 -27.84
CA THR A 70 -47.78 28.04 -26.67
C THR A 70 -49.01 27.10 -26.76
N THR A 71 -49.08 26.08 -25.89
CA THR A 71 -49.96 25.97 -24.67
C THR A 71 -50.40 24.53 -24.34
N THR A 72 -50.30 24.17 -23.05
CA THR A 72 -50.86 22.96 -22.41
C THR A 72 -52.37 23.00 -22.18
N SER A 73 -53.03 21.83 -22.25
CA SER A 73 -54.21 21.51 -21.43
C SER A 73 -54.34 19.98 -21.22
N GLN A 74 -55.31 19.55 -20.40
CA GLN A 74 -55.27 18.29 -19.64
C GLN A 74 -56.12 17.14 -20.22
N ALA A 75 -55.89 15.95 -19.64
CA ALA A 75 -56.91 14.99 -19.17
C ALA A 75 -57.25 13.74 -20.02
N GLN A 76 -56.96 12.60 -19.36
CA GLN A 76 -57.81 11.41 -19.15
C GLN A 76 -58.07 10.36 -20.27
N GLN A 77 -57.99 9.12 -19.79
CA GLN A 77 -58.69 7.89 -20.19
C GLN A 77 -58.43 7.32 -21.60
N GLU A 78 -57.74 6.17 -21.63
CA GLU A 78 -58.31 4.84 -21.94
C GLU A 78 -57.31 3.77 -21.44
N SER A 79 -57.70 2.78 -20.64
CA SER A 79 -58.50 1.57 -20.95
C SER A 79 -57.67 0.44 -21.59
N GLN A 80 -57.44 -0.60 -20.79
CA GLN A 80 -57.21 -1.99 -21.22
C GLN A 80 -58.41 -2.50 -22.07
N PRO A 81 -58.36 -3.65 -22.80
CA PRO A 81 -57.60 -4.86 -22.41
C PRO A 81 -56.95 -5.73 -23.52
N THR A 82 -56.27 -6.78 -23.02
CA THR A 82 -55.97 -8.13 -23.54
C THR A 82 -56.82 -8.65 -24.73
N THR A 83 -56.45 -9.67 -25.54
CA THR A 83 -55.85 -11.02 -25.28
C THR A 83 -55.13 -11.53 -26.58
N THR A 84 -54.52 -12.73 -26.75
CA THR A 84 -54.69 -14.04 -26.09
C THR A 84 -53.52 -15.01 -26.39
N SER A 85 -53.20 -15.86 -25.40
CA SER A 85 -52.96 -17.33 -25.53
C SER A 85 -51.68 -17.88 -26.20
N LYS A 86 -51.12 -19.06 -25.85
CA LYS A 86 -51.31 -20.10 -24.78
C LYS A 86 -50.20 -21.18 -25.01
N GLN A 87 -49.82 -22.13 -24.13
CA GLN A 87 -49.93 -22.36 -22.67
C GLN A 87 -49.04 -23.59 -22.31
N SER A 88 -48.45 -23.64 -21.10
CA SER A 88 -48.21 -24.83 -20.20
C SER A 88 -47.53 -26.14 -20.72
N SER A 89 -46.98 -27.09 -19.95
CA SER A 89 -46.44 -27.25 -18.57
C SER A 89 -45.72 -28.65 -18.52
N THR A 90 -45.26 -29.31 -17.44
CA THR A 90 -45.41 -29.20 -15.97
C THR A 90 -44.22 -29.89 -15.24
N SER A 91 -43.98 -29.50 -13.98
CA SER A 91 -43.48 -30.31 -12.82
C SER A 91 -42.63 -31.60 -12.98
N GLY A 92 -41.56 -31.76 -12.19
CA GLY A 92 -41.02 -33.10 -11.87
C GLY A 92 -39.68 -33.23 -11.12
N ASP A 93 -39.68 -32.96 -9.82
CA ASP A 93 -38.98 -33.73 -8.75
C ASP A 93 -37.44 -33.71 -8.51
N SER A 94 -37.13 -33.98 -7.24
CA SER A 94 -35.95 -34.61 -6.62
C SER A 94 -34.69 -33.83 -6.25
N SER A 95 -34.27 -34.10 -5.01
CA SER A 95 -33.14 -33.53 -4.28
C SER A 95 -32.23 -34.64 -3.74
N THR A 96 -30.91 -34.48 -3.82
CA THR A 96 -29.94 -35.21 -2.98
C THR A 96 -28.81 -34.24 -2.60
N GLN A 97 -28.60 -33.86 -1.34
CA GLN A 97 -28.08 -34.59 -0.17
C GLN A 97 -26.55 -34.75 -0.17
N ALA A 98 -25.95 -34.51 1.00
CA ALA A 98 -24.51 -34.48 1.24
C ALA A 98 -24.03 -35.74 2.01
N ASN A 99 -22.71 -35.99 1.93
CA ASN A 99 -21.86 -36.71 2.89
C ASN A 99 -20.42 -36.18 2.67
N GLY A 100 -19.51 -36.07 3.64
CA GLY A 100 -19.60 -36.36 5.07
C GLY A 100 -18.51 -37.33 5.54
N ASP A 101 -17.42 -36.77 6.13
CA ASP A 101 -16.50 -37.40 7.10
C ASP A 101 -15.67 -38.66 6.66
N THR A 102 -14.52 -39.04 7.24
CA THR A 102 -13.73 -38.55 8.40
C THR A 102 -12.27 -39.07 8.39
N SER A 103 -11.39 -38.46 9.20
CA SER A 103 -10.22 -39.07 9.91
C SER A 103 -8.97 -39.50 9.09
N ASP A 104 -7.73 -39.51 9.60
CA ASP A 104 -7.21 -39.23 10.97
C ASP A 104 -5.76 -38.65 10.94
N SER A 105 -5.27 -38.14 12.10
CA SER A 105 -3.89 -38.03 12.66
C SER A 105 -2.64 -38.00 11.73
N SER A 106 -1.53 -37.29 11.97
CA SER A 106 -0.87 -36.75 13.19
C SER A 106 0.16 -35.65 12.78
N GLN A 107 0.46 -34.62 13.58
CA GLN A 107 1.66 -34.48 14.47
C GLN A 107 2.99 -35.08 13.92
N ASP A 108 4.18 -34.45 14.03
CA ASP A 108 4.61 -33.16 14.61
C ASP A 108 6.05 -32.79 14.12
N SER A 109 6.46 -31.53 14.31
CA SER A 109 7.83 -31.06 14.63
C SER A 109 9.08 -31.35 13.74
N SER A 110 9.76 -30.24 13.40
CA SER A 110 11.24 -30.02 13.52
C SER A 110 12.21 -30.70 12.53
N GLN A 111 13.49 -30.28 12.37
CA GLN A 111 14.17 -28.97 12.42
C GLN A 111 15.67 -29.20 12.08
N SER A 112 16.32 -28.31 11.30
CA SER A 112 17.78 -28.28 11.04
C SER A 112 18.36 -29.50 10.26
N ALA A 113 19.34 -29.40 9.35
CA ALA A 113 20.70 -28.83 9.45
C ALA A 113 21.56 -29.57 10.51
N SER A 114 22.79 -30.03 10.25
CA SER A 114 23.68 -29.84 9.09
C SER A 114 24.91 -30.78 9.11
N THR A 115 25.67 -30.79 8.00
CA THR A 115 27.15 -30.93 7.91
C THR A 115 27.88 -32.24 8.28
N SER A 116 28.95 -32.49 7.50
CA SER A 116 30.16 -33.31 7.79
C SER A 116 29.98 -34.83 7.95
N SER A 117 30.93 -35.70 7.56
CA SER A 117 32.30 -35.48 7.02
C SER A 117 32.74 -36.63 6.09
N GLU A 118 33.91 -36.40 5.47
CA GLU A 118 34.62 -37.22 4.49
C GLU A 118 34.98 -38.67 4.90
N SER A 119 35.11 -39.51 3.87
CA SER A 119 36.23 -40.45 3.60
C SER A 119 36.71 -41.44 4.69
N THR A 120 36.49 -42.74 4.44
CA THR A 120 37.54 -43.72 4.05
C THR A 120 36.83 -45.04 3.65
N GLY A 121 37.26 -45.77 2.63
CA GLY A 121 38.24 -46.88 2.74
C GLY A 121 37.67 -48.09 3.50
N GLN A 122 37.67 -49.34 3.02
CA GLN A 122 38.25 -49.92 1.80
C GLN A 122 37.70 -51.36 1.59
N ASP A 123 37.64 -51.79 0.33
CA ASP A 123 37.87 -53.17 -0.16
C ASP A 123 36.91 -54.39 0.03
N THR A 124 36.99 -55.23 -1.01
CA THR A 124 36.83 -56.71 -1.09
C THR A 124 35.46 -57.41 -1.00
N SER A 125 35.04 -57.94 -2.17
CA SER A 125 34.57 -59.34 -2.44
C SER A 125 33.29 -59.88 -1.75
N SER A 126 32.46 -60.74 -2.35
CA SER A 126 32.46 -61.42 -3.67
C SER A 126 31.14 -62.21 -3.87
N GLN A 127 30.80 -62.51 -5.13
CA GLN A 127 29.91 -63.60 -5.61
C GLN A 127 28.44 -63.59 -5.10
N ALA A 128 27.39 -63.41 -5.90
CA ALA A 128 27.00 -64.00 -7.20
C ALA A 128 26.46 -65.44 -7.11
N ALA A 129 25.12 -65.57 -7.21
CA ALA A 129 24.35 -66.70 -7.71
C ALA A 129 22.90 -66.17 -7.96
N ASP A 130 22.35 -66.17 -9.18
CA ASP A 130 21.75 -67.32 -9.91
C ASP A 130 20.27 -67.54 -9.51
N SER A 131 19.26 -67.71 -10.38
CA SER A 131 19.12 -67.52 -11.84
C SER A 131 17.61 -67.38 -12.18
N SER A 132 17.28 -66.99 -13.42
CA SER A 132 16.51 -67.84 -14.36
C SER A 132 16.08 -67.05 -15.60
N SER A 133 16.07 -67.72 -16.77
CA SER A 133 15.96 -67.07 -18.08
C SER A 133 15.20 -67.89 -19.12
N THR A 134 14.48 -67.21 -20.02
CA THR A 134 14.14 -67.63 -21.39
C THR A 134 13.73 -66.37 -22.16
N LYS A 135 14.37 -65.85 -23.21
CA LYS A 135 15.28 -66.33 -24.28
C LYS A 135 14.63 -67.20 -25.37
N THR A 136 14.56 -66.63 -26.58
CA THR A 136 14.98 -67.24 -27.88
C THR A 136 15.14 -66.07 -28.90
N THR A 137 16.35 -65.63 -29.28
CA THR A 137 17.22 -66.05 -30.43
C THR A 137 16.62 -65.63 -31.79
N THR A 138 17.28 -64.93 -32.73
CA THR A 138 18.55 -65.15 -33.50
C THR A 138 19.02 -63.84 -34.18
N ASP A 139 20.27 -63.59 -34.59
CA ASP A 139 21.60 -64.16 -34.25
C ASP A 139 22.72 -63.15 -34.69
N GLN A 140 23.96 -63.47 -34.33
CA GLN A 140 25.30 -62.87 -34.52
C GLN A 140 25.62 -62.12 -35.85
N THR A 141 26.59 -61.19 -35.91
CA THR A 141 28.04 -61.43 -35.68
C THR A 141 28.88 -60.33 -34.99
N LYS A 142 30.13 -60.72 -34.67
CA LYS A 142 31.09 -60.18 -33.71
C LYS A 142 32.23 -59.38 -34.39
N GLY A 143 32.70 -58.32 -33.73
CA GLY A 143 33.98 -57.62 -33.94
C GLY A 143 34.23 -56.73 -32.70
N GLU A 144 35.19 -57.06 -31.84
CA GLU A 144 36.64 -56.78 -31.92
C GLU A 144 37.02 -55.49 -31.17
N GLU A 145 38.03 -55.61 -30.31
CA GLU A 145 38.56 -54.52 -29.49
C GLU A 145 39.29 -53.51 -30.39
N GLN A 146 38.86 -52.25 -30.41
CA GLN A 146 39.68 -51.17 -30.98
C GLN A 146 40.57 -50.55 -29.90
N THR A 147 41.84 -50.98 -29.97
CA THR A 147 43.06 -50.21 -29.69
C THR A 147 42.87 -48.70 -29.53
N SER A 148 43.54 -48.14 -28.52
CA SER A 148 43.78 -46.70 -28.33
C SER A 148 44.06 -45.97 -29.65
N ALA A 149 43.05 -45.28 -30.17
CA ALA A 149 43.24 -44.27 -31.19
C ALA A 149 43.93 -43.07 -30.54
N ALA A 150 44.96 -42.53 -31.20
CA ALA A 150 45.67 -41.38 -30.68
C ALA A 150 44.71 -40.17 -30.65
N ALA A 151 44.70 -39.46 -29.52
CA ALA A 151 43.65 -38.49 -29.20
C ALA A 151 43.92 -37.12 -29.84
N ALA A 152 42.84 -36.42 -30.18
CA ALA A 152 42.91 -35.00 -30.51
C ALA A 152 43.15 -34.18 -29.23
N SER A 153 43.73 -32.99 -29.37
CA SER A 153 44.01 -32.08 -28.27
C SER A 153 43.46 -30.67 -28.51
N VAL A 154 43.09 -29.98 -27.43
CA VAL A 154 42.66 -28.57 -27.48
C VAL A 154 43.81 -27.67 -27.03
N HIS A 155 44.17 -26.70 -27.87
CA HIS A 155 45.22 -25.70 -27.65
C HIS A 155 44.58 -24.34 -27.41
N TYR A 156 45.01 -23.60 -26.39
CA TYR A 156 44.42 -22.30 -26.05
C TYR A 156 45.39 -21.35 -25.35
N GLN A 157 45.12 -20.05 -25.50
CA GLN A 157 46.00 -18.97 -25.07
C GLN A 157 45.18 -17.77 -24.61
N ALA A 158 45.65 -17.07 -23.57
CA ALA A 158 45.06 -15.83 -23.07
C ALA A 158 46.01 -14.64 -23.23
N HIS A 159 45.49 -13.50 -23.68
CA HIS A 159 46.15 -12.20 -23.58
C HIS A 159 45.75 -11.54 -22.26
N VAL A 160 46.68 -11.43 -21.33
CA VAL A 160 46.45 -10.90 -19.98
C VAL A 160 46.92 -9.46 -19.89
N GLN A 161 46.15 -8.61 -19.20
CA GLN A 161 46.52 -7.23 -18.91
C GLN A 161 47.95 -7.13 -18.36
N ASP A 162 48.73 -6.21 -18.92
CA ASP A 162 50.13 -5.89 -18.57
C ASP A 162 51.14 -7.04 -18.76
N LYS A 163 50.69 -8.26 -19.10
CA LYS A 163 51.56 -9.42 -19.43
C LYS A 163 51.54 -9.79 -20.91
N GLY A 164 50.53 -9.36 -21.66
CA GLY A 164 50.33 -9.73 -23.07
C GLY A 164 49.89 -11.18 -23.25
N TRP A 165 50.13 -11.72 -24.44
CA TRP A 165 49.91 -13.14 -24.74
C TRP A 165 50.79 -14.03 -23.85
N GLN A 166 50.16 -14.89 -23.04
CA GLN A 166 50.84 -15.90 -22.23
C GLN A 166 51.26 -17.11 -23.09
N GLU A 167 51.97 -18.09 -22.54
CA GLU A 167 52.27 -19.33 -23.26
C GLU A 167 50.98 -20.06 -23.72
N GLU A 168 51.03 -20.71 -24.88
CA GLU A 168 49.94 -21.58 -25.33
C GLU A 168 49.94 -22.84 -24.47
N VAL A 169 48.78 -23.19 -23.91
CA VAL A 169 48.59 -24.42 -23.16
C VAL A 169 47.73 -25.39 -23.95
N SER A 170 47.90 -26.69 -23.73
CA SER A 170 47.06 -27.70 -24.35
C SER A 170 46.55 -28.74 -23.35
N THR A 171 45.42 -29.36 -23.69
CA THR A 171 44.92 -30.55 -23.01
C THR A 171 44.52 -31.60 -24.04
N ASP A 172 45.04 -32.82 -23.91
CA ASP A 172 44.68 -33.98 -24.73
C ASP A 172 43.31 -34.56 -24.31
N ALA A 173 42.57 -35.19 -25.23
CA ALA A 173 41.25 -35.73 -24.91
C ALA A 173 41.24 -36.84 -23.84
N SER A 174 42.40 -37.45 -23.56
CA SER A 174 42.60 -38.43 -22.47
C SER A 174 42.97 -37.82 -21.11
N GLN A 175 43.27 -36.53 -21.04
CA GLN A 175 43.73 -35.87 -19.80
C GLN A 175 42.58 -35.36 -18.93
N ASN A 176 42.63 -35.68 -17.63
CA ASN A 176 41.62 -35.27 -16.65
C ASN A 176 41.83 -33.89 -16.01
N ASP A 177 43.05 -33.37 -16.03
CA ASP A 177 43.37 -32.03 -15.53
C ASP A 177 43.55 -31.02 -16.67
N ALA A 178 42.82 -29.91 -16.61
CA ALA A 178 42.93 -28.84 -17.59
C ALA A 178 44.04 -27.84 -17.25
N ALA A 179 44.91 -27.53 -18.22
CA ALA A 179 45.88 -26.46 -18.07
C ALA A 179 45.19 -25.08 -17.90
N THR A 180 45.78 -24.17 -17.14
CA THR A 180 45.19 -22.84 -16.92
C THR A 180 45.81 -21.80 -17.85
N ALA A 181 45.00 -21.16 -18.69
CA ALA A 181 45.40 -19.97 -19.42
C ALA A 181 44.96 -18.71 -18.66
N GLY A 182 45.86 -17.77 -18.39
CA GLY A 182 45.58 -16.54 -17.65
C GLY A 182 46.20 -16.53 -16.24
N THR A 183 45.58 -15.80 -15.31
CA THR A 183 46.10 -15.61 -13.95
C THR A 183 44.99 -15.70 -12.91
N THR A 184 45.21 -16.42 -11.81
CA THR A 184 44.31 -16.45 -10.65
C THR A 184 44.93 -15.64 -9.50
N GLY A 185 44.13 -14.80 -8.82
CA GLY A 185 44.57 -14.02 -7.65
C GLY A 185 45.38 -12.75 -7.94
N GLU A 186 45.91 -12.57 -9.16
CA GLU A 186 46.70 -11.38 -9.54
C GLU A 186 45.87 -10.14 -9.91
N SER A 187 44.54 -10.23 -9.92
CA SER A 187 43.63 -9.14 -10.31
C SER A 187 43.82 -8.60 -11.74
N LYS A 188 44.38 -9.39 -12.66
CA LYS A 188 44.54 -9.03 -14.08
C LYS A 188 43.39 -9.56 -14.93
N ARG A 189 42.87 -8.75 -15.86
CA ARG A 189 41.87 -9.18 -16.85
C ARG A 189 42.51 -9.98 -17.98
N VAL A 190 41.77 -10.97 -18.49
CA VAL A 190 41.93 -11.48 -19.85
C VAL A 190 41.27 -10.48 -20.81
N GLU A 191 41.98 -10.11 -21.88
CA GLU A 191 41.52 -9.14 -22.88
C GLU A 191 41.23 -9.80 -24.24
N ALA A 192 41.94 -10.89 -24.56
CA ALA A 192 41.74 -11.67 -25.77
C ALA A 192 42.06 -13.16 -25.53
N VAL A 193 41.46 -14.06 -26.34
CA VAL A 193 41.68 -15.52 -26.28
C VAL A 193 41.88 -16.09 -27.69
N ARG A 194 42.58 -17.21 -27.79
CA ARG A 194 42.67 -18.08 -28.97
C ARG A 194 42.41 -19.51 -28.56
N VAL A 195 41.73 -20.29 -29.42
CA VAL A 195 41.46 -21.72 -29.22
C VAL A 195 41.58 -22.44 -30.57
N SER A 196 42.32 -23.54 -30.64
CA SER A 196 42.42 -24.41 -31.83
C SER A 196 42.43 -25.87 -31.42
N ILE A 197 41.94 -26.77 -32.26
CA ILE A 197 42.08 -28.23 -32.05
C ILE A 197 43.24 -28.73 -32.89
N ALA A 198 43.99 -29.71 -32.40
CA ALA A 198 44.99 -30.44 -33.15
C ALA A 198 44.66 -31.93 -33.19
N ASP A 199 45.08 -32.62 -34.25
CA ASP A 199 45.04 -34.08 -34.33
C ASP A 199 46.11 -34.74 -33.45
N SER A 200 46.15 -36.07 -33.48
CA SER A 200 47.12 -36.90 -32.77
C SER A 200 48.58 -36.66 -33.15
N ASP A 201 48.83 -36.16 -34.35
CA ASP A 201 50.17 -35.89 -34.87
C ASP A 201 50.58 -34.42 -34.60
N GLY A 202 49.69 -33.63 -33.97
CA GLY A 202 49.91 -32.23 -33.61
C GLY A 202 49.56 -31.25 -34.73
N ASN A 203 48.94 -31.68 -35.83
CA ASN A 203 48.53 -30.77 -36.91
C ASN A 203 47.26 -30.02 -36.48
N LYS A 204 47.26 -28.69 -36.61
CA LYS A 204 46.06 -27.88 -36.32
C LYS A 204 44.97 -28.19 -37.34
N LEU A 205 43.78 -28.47 -36.83
CA LEU A 205 42.60 -28.85 -37.60
C LEU A 205 41.80 -27.61 -38.03
N GLU A 206 41.46 -27.56 -39.32
CA GLU A 206 40.61 -26.50 -39.87
C GLU A 206 39.13 -26.83 -39.69
N ASN A 207 38.31 -25.79 -39.48
CA ASN A 207 36.89 -25.86 -39.18
C ASN A 207 36.60 -26.84 -38.03
N ALA A 208 37.34 -26.68 -36.93
CA ALA A 208 37.26 -27.57 -35.78
C ALA A 208 36.52 -26.94 -34.59
N VAL A 209 36.81 -25.67 -34.29
CA VAL A 209 36.26 -24.96 -33.14
C VAL A 209 35.86 -23.52 -33.49
N GLU A 210 34.67 -23.15 -33.01
CA GLU A 210 34.15 -21.79 -33.06
C GLU A 210 33.99 -21.21 -31.64
N TYR A 211 34.37 -19.96 -31.44
CA TYR A 211 34.22 -19.27 -30.16
C TYR A 211 33.89 -17.79 -30.31
N LYS A 212 33.30 -17.21 -29.27
CA LYS A 212 33.03 -15.76 -29.19
C LYS A 212 33.09 -15.24 -27.75
N ALA A 213 33.40 -13.96 -27.59
CA ALA A 213 33.52 -13.31 -26.29
C ALA A 213 32.37 -12.31 -26.04
N HIS A 214 32.03 -12.10 -24.76
CA HIS A 214 31.39 -10.87 -24.29
C HIS A 214 32.48 -9.93 -23.80
N VAL A 215 32.66 -8.80 -24.46
CA VAL A 215 33.71 -7.81 -24.15
C VAL A 215 33.09 -6.62 -23.42
N ALA A 216 33.75 -6.18 -22.36
CA ALA A 216 33.33 -5.02 -21.56
C ALA A 216 33.17 -3.77 -22.42
N ASN A 217 32.00 -3.11 -22.33
CA ASN A 217 31.59 -1.97 -23.17
C ASN A 217 31.57 -2.27 -24.69
N GLN A 218 31.24 -3.51 -25.06
CA GLN A 218 31.07 -3.96 -26.45
C GLN A 218 30.02 -5.08 -26.61
N GLY A 219 29.71 -5.84 -25.57
CA GLY A 219 28.73 -6.93 -25.65
C GLY A 219 29.32 -8.20 -26.25
N TRP A 220 28.45 -9.13 -26.67
CA TRP A 220 28.86 -10.33 -27.39
C TRP A 220 29.33 -10.00 -28.81
N ASP A 221 30.44 -10.61 -29.24
CA ASP A 221 30.87 -10.50 -30.63
C ASP A 221 29.79 -11.00 -31.60
N LYS A 222 29.62 -10.26 -32.70
CA LYS A 222 28.52 -10.44 -33.67
C LYS A 222 28.66 -11.71 -34.52
N THR A 223 29.90 -12.17 -34.71
CA THR A 223 30.27 -13.38 -35.44
C THR A 223 31.02 -14.33 -34.52
N TRP A 224 31.06 -15.60 -34.89
CA TRP A 224 31.97 -16.57 -34.26
C TRP A 224 33.37 -16.46 -34.91
N THR A 225 34.40 -16.52 -34.08
CA THR A 225 35.82 -16.60 -34.43
C THR A 225 36.23 -18.08 -34.52
N ARG A 226 37.18 -18.44 -35.39
CA ARG A 226 37.56 -19.85 -35.63
C ARG A 226 39.01 -20.18 -35.28
N ASP A 227 39.28 -21.45 -34.98
CA ASP A 227 40.57 -22.13 -35.19
C ASP A 227 41.85 -21.29 -35.00
N GLY A 228 42.07 -20.77 -33.79
CA GLY A 228 43.28 -20.03 -33.41
C GLY A 228 43.26 -18.53 -33.71
N GLU A 229 42.24 -18.02 -34.39
CA GLU A 229 42.01 -16.58 -34.56
C GLU A 229 41.72 -15.89 -33.21
N THR A 230 41.86 -14.57 -33.17
CA THR A 230 41.78 -13.82 -31.90
C THR A 230 40.35 -13.35 -31.62
N VAL A 231 39.77 -13.81 -30.50
CA VAL A 231 38.53 -13.26 -29.93
C VAL A 231 38.84 -12.21 -28.87
N GLY A 232 37.97 -11.22 -28.66
CA GLY A 232 38.20 -10.11 -27.75
C GLY A 232 39.02 -8.98 -28.37
N THR A 233 39.84 -8.29 -27.57
CA THR A 233 40.64 -7.14 -28.05
C THR A 233 42.01 -7.07 -27.40
N THR A 234 43.06 -6.88 -28.18
CA THR A 234 44.39 -6.51 -27.65
C THR A 234 44.57 -4.98 -27.65
N GLY A 235 45.30 -4.44 -26.67
CA GLY A 235 45.68 -3.02 -26.60
C GLY A 235 44.55 -2.01 -26.33
N LYS A 236 43.27 -2.41 -26.34
CA LYS A 236 42.12 -1.51 -26.09
C LYS A 236 41.71 -1.39 -24.61
N SER A 237 42.43 -2.05 -23.70
CA SER A 237 42.14 -2.08 -22.26
C SER A 237 40.72 -2.57 -21.88
N ARG A 238 40.12 -3.46 -22.68
CA ARG A 238 38.80 -4.05 -22.42
C ARG A 238 38.97 -5.49 -21.91
N ALA A 239 38.20 -5.84 -20.89
CA ALA A 239 38.14 -7.21 -20.39
C ALA A 239 37.18 -8.05 -21.23
N ILE A 240 37.46 -9.35 -21.34
CA ILE A 240 36.43 -10.35 -21.61
C ILE A 240 35.70 -10.62 -20.28
N GLU A 241 34.37 -10.67 -20.32
CA GLU A 241 33.50 -10.95 -19.16
C GLU A 241 32.83 -12.33 -19.26
N ALA A 242 32.58 -12.82 -20.49
CA ALA A 242 32.08 -14.16 -20.74
C ALA A 242 32.60 -14.74 -22.08
N LEU A 243 32.52 -16.07 -22.23
CA LEU A 243 32.92 -16.84 -23.42
C LEU A 243 31.84 -17.86 -23.81
N LYS A 244 31.81 -18.21 -25.10
CA LYS A 244 31.14 -19.40 -25.65
C LYS A 244 32.12 -20.09 -26.60
N ILE A 245 32.22 -21.42 -26.53
CA ILE A 245 33.17 -22.23 -27.31
C ILE A 245 32.44 -23.51 -27.74
N ARG A 246 32.44 -23.85 -29.03
CA ARG A 246 31.81 -25.07 -29.55
C ARG A 246 32.68 -25.72 -30.60
N LEU A 247 32.65 -27.04 -30.66
CA LEU A 247 33.14 -27.76 -31.83
C LEU A 247 32.12 -27.64 -32.97
N ILE A 248 32.59 -27.83 -34.20
CA ILE A 248 31.74 -27.83 -35.41
C ILE A 248 31.98 -29.07 -36.28
N ASP A 249 31.14 -29.23 -37.29
CA ASP A 249 31.18 -30.27 -38.32
C ASP A 249 31.41 -31.69 -37.78
N GLN A 250 32.43 -32.40 -38.26
CA GLN A 250 32.72 -33.77 -37.85
C GLN A 250 33.21 -33.87 -36.39
N TYR A 251 33.86 -32.84 -35.88
CA TYR A 251 34.46 -32.86 -34.54
C TYR A 251 33.41 -32.75 -33.43
N ALA A 252 32.31 -32.02 -33.67
CA ALA A 252 31.16 -31.98 -32.77
C ALA A 252 30.44 -33.33 -32.59
N GLN A 253 30.64 -34.28 -33.53
CA GLN A 253 30.10 -35.64 -33.47
C GLN A 253 31.02 -36.59 -32.69
N LEU A 254 32.33 -36.37 -32.77
CA LEU A 254 33.37 -37.22 -32.16
C LEU A 254 33.72 -36.79 -30.73
N TYR A 255 33.58 -35.51 -30.40
CA TYR A 255 34.02 -34.93 -29.14
C TYR A 255 32.99 -33.97 -28.52
N ASP A 256 33.18 -33.72 -27.22
CA ASP A 256 32.57 -32.66 -26.44
C ASP A 256 33.68 -31.72 -25.94
N ILE A 257 33.43 -30.41 -25.98
CA ILE A 257 34.36 -29.38 -25.46
C ILE A 257 33.81 -28.77 -24.18
N PHE A 258 34.52 -28.98 -23.08
CA PHE A 258 34.19 -28.45 -21.75
C PHE A 258 35.10 -27.28 -21.41
N TYR A 259 34.55 -26.24 -20.77
CA TYR A 259 35.32 -25.08 -20.35
C TYR A 259 34.73 -24.44 -19.09
N ARG A 260 35.59 -23.74 -18.34
CA ARG A 260 35.20 -22.87 -17.24
C ARG A 260 36.13 -21.68 -17.15
N VAL A 261 35.73 -20.68 -16.37
CA VAL A 261 36.46 -19.42 -16.22
C VAL A 261 36.55 -18.99 -14.76
N HIS A 262 37.66 -18.34 -14.42
CA HIS A 262 37.86 -17.65 -13.15
C HIS A 262 37.49 -16.18 -13.33
N ILE A 263 36.50 -15.67 -12.59
CA ILE A 263 36.10 -14.26 -12.66
C ILE A 263 36.44 -13.48 -11.39
N GLN A 264 36.62 -12.17 -11.57
CA GLN A 264 36.89 -11.23 -10.49
C GLN A 264 35.91 -11.38 -9.32
N ASP A 265 36.47 -11.40 -8.10
CA ASP A 265 35.77 -11.45 -6.81
C ASP A 265 34.85 -12.68 -6.58
N ARG A 266 34.88 -13.70 -7.46
CA ARG A 266 34.13 -14.96 -7.27
C ARG A 266 34.93 -16.24 -7.47
N GLY A 267 36.08 -16.17 -8.15
CA GLY A 267 36.91 -17.35 -8.40
C GLY A 267 36.44 -18.16 -9.62
N TRP A 268 36.79 -19.45 -9.64
CA TRP A 268 36.33 -20.40 -10.66
C TRP A 268 34.82 -20.62 -10.58
N LEU A 269 34.16 -20.49 -11.72
CA LEU A 269 32.77 -20.91 -11.93
C LEU A 269 32.70 -22.40 -12.29
N ASP A 270 31.48 -22.95 -12.34
CA ASP A 270 31.24 -24.33 -12.78
C ASP A 270 31.69 -24.56 -14.23
N TRP A 271 31.82 -25.83 -14.61
CA TRP A 271 32.03 -26.23 -15.99
C TRP A 271 30.78 -26.01 -16.84
N THR A 272 31.00 -25.72 -18.12
CA THR A 272 29.97 -25.72 -19.18
C THR A 272 30.55 -26.38 -20.43
N CYS A 273 29.74 -26.56 -21.48
CA CYS A 273 30.19 -27.23 -22.70
C CYS A 273 29.54 -26.71 -23.99
N ASN A 274 30.15 -27.05 -25.13
CA ASN A 274 29.51 -27.10 -26.46
C ASN A 274 28.71 -25.85 -26.91
N GLY A 275 29.13 -24.65 -26.50
CA GLY A 275 28.55 -23.37 -26.93
C GLY A 275 27.69 -22.68 -25.88
N ASP A 276 27.49 -23.28 -24.71
CA ASP A 276 26.89 -22.63 -23.55
C ASP A 276 27.81 -21.57 -22.95
N ALA A 277 27.26 -20.63 -22.18
CA ALA A 277 28.05 -19.49 -21.71
C ALA A 277 28.91 -19.86 -20.50
N ALA A 278 30.11 -19.29 -20.42
CA ALA A 278 30.94 -19.29 -19.22
C ALA A 278 31.29 -17.85 -18.83
N GLY A 279 31.18 -17.47 -17.55
CA GLY A 279 31.55 -16.14 -17.05
C GLY A 279 30.36 -15.32 -16.55
N SER A 280 30.31 -14.02 -16.86
CA SER A 280 29.21 -13.14 -16.46
C SER A 280 28.85 -12.10 -17.51
N VAL A 281 27.59 -11.68 -17.52
CA VAL A 281 27.11 -10.52 -18.29
C VAL A 281 26.37 -9.59 -17.35
N GLY A 282 26.55 -8.28 -17.50
CA GLY A 282 25.86 -7.25 -16.69
C GLY A 282 26.27 -7.18 -15.22
N LEU A 283 27.30 -7.93 -14.79
CA LEU A 283 27.90 -7.82 -13.45
C LEU A 283 29.18 -6.97 -13.41
N GLY A 284 29.75 -6.60 -14.56
CA GLY A 284 31.02 -5.87 -14.63
C GLY A 284 32.22 -6.68 -14.13
N LYS A 285 32.16 -8.02 -14.19
CA LYS A 285 33.23 -8.90 -13.70
C LYS A 285 34.02 -9.46 -14.88
N ARG A 286 35.29 -9.06 -14.95
CA ARG A 286 36.30 -9.61 -15.87
C ARG A 286 36.53 -11.10 -15.61
N ILE A 287 36.84 -11.84 -16.68
CA ILE A 287 37.56 -13.11 -16.62
C ILE A 287 39.04 -12.80 -16.35
N GLU A 288 39.67 -13.62 -15.51
CA GLU A 288 41.09 -13.54 -15.13
C GLU A 288 41.86 -14.78 -15.59
N ALA A 289 41.20 -15.94 -15.68
CA ALA A 289 41.74 -17.18 -16.26
C ALA A 289 40.65 -18.07 -16.87
N LEU A 290 41.04 -19.01 -17.74
CA LEU A 290 40.18 -20.05 -18.30
C LEU A 290 40.86 -21.43 -18.34
N GLN A 291 40.05 -22.48 -18.33
CA GLN A 291 40.43 -23.89 -18.48
C GLN A 291 39.54 -24.53 -19.56
N ILE A 292 40.12 -25.38 -20.42
CA ILE A 292 39.39 -26.09 -21.48
C ILE A 292 39.82 -27.56 -21.52
N LEU A 293 38.84 -28.46 -21.67
CA LEU A 293 39.01 -29.89 -21.86
C LEU A 293 38.33 -30.32 -23.16
N LEU A 294 38.98 -31.23 -23.88
CA LEU A 294 38.36 -32.01 -24.93
C LEU A 294 38.01 -33.40 -24.37
N ARG A 295 36.87 -33.96 -24.74
CA ARG A 295 36.45 -35.32 -24.33
C ARG A 295 35.89 -36.06 -25.52
N LEU A 296 36.12 -37.37 -25.62
CA LEU A 296 35.39 -38.21 -26.57
C LEU A 296 33.89 -38.12 -26.26
N LYS A 297 33.06 -38.18 -27.31
CA LYS A 297 31.60 -38.11 -27.17
C LYS A 297 31.10 -39.17 -26.20
N ASN A 298 30.33 -38.76 -25.19
CA ASN A 298 29.81 -39.64 -24.14
C ASN A 298 30.87 -40.28 -23.22
N ALA A 299 32.09 -39.72 -23.12
CA ALA A 299 33.08 -40.20 -22.16
C ALA A 299 32.57 -40.06 -20.72
N SER A 300 32.64 -41.17 -19.95
CA SER A 300 32.04 -41.27 -18.60
C SER A 300 32.76 -40.45 -17.52
N ASP A 301 33.95 -39.95 -17.82
CA ASP A 301 34.80 -39.10 -16.98
C ASP A 301 34.80 -37.62 -17.44
N SER A 302 33.77 -37.22 -18.20
CA SER A 302 33.56 -35.81 -18.57
C SER A 302 33.17 -34.96 -17.35
N PRO A 303 33.61 -33.69 -17.27
CA PRO A 303 33.16 -32.77 -16.22
C PRO A 303 31.64 -32.57 -16.24
N THR A 304 31.01 -32.52 -15.06
CA THR A 304 29.59 -32.17 -14.96
C THR A 304 29.40 -30.68 -15.26
N ALA A 305 28.61 -30.37 -16.30
CA ALA A 305 28.18 -29.00 -16.55
C ALA A 305 27.25 -28.52 -15.42
N GLY A 306 27.47 -27.31 -14.89
CA GLY A 306 26.77 -26.78 -13.72
C GLY A 306 26.12 -25.41 -13.97
N ASP A 307 24.98 -25.17 -13.32
CA ASP A 307 24.20 -23.93 -13.46
C ASP A 307 24.98 -22.67 -13.03
N GLY A 308 26.04 -22.80 -12.23
CA GLY A 308 26.89 -21.70 -11.79
C GLY A 308 27.92 -21.24 -12.84
N ALA A 309 28.01 -21.88 -14.00
CA ALA A 309 28.99 -21.55 -15.03
C ALA A 309 28.80 -20.15 -15.66
N PHE A 310 27.57 -19.63 -15.66
CA PHE A 310 27.22 -18.34 -16.24
C PHE A 310 26.33 -17.48 -15.35
N LEU A 311 26.69 -16.21 -15.20
CA LEU A 311 26.06 -15.28 -14.29
C LEU A 311 25.31 -14.16 -15.03
N ASP A 312 24.02 -14.41 -15.20
CA ASP A 312 23.02 -13.62 -15.93
C ASP A 312 22.57 -12.28 -15.29
N ASN A 313 23.01 -11.09 -15.73
CA ASN A 313 22.41 -9.80 -15.32
C ASN A 313 22.21 -8.80 -16.48
N SER A 314 21.79 -9.30 -17.65
CA SER A 314 21.55 -8.55 -18.90
C SER A 314 20.42 -7.52 -18.86
N GLY A 315 19.52 -7.60 -17.87
CA GLY A 315 18.25 -6.87 -17.87
C GLY A 315 18.22 -5.54 -17.11
N ILE A 316 17.03 -4.95 -17.04
CA ILE A 316 16.68 -3.97 -16.01
C ILE A 316 16.57 -4.71 -14.66
N SER A 317 17.12 -4.13 -13.61
CA SER A 317 17.00 -4.69 -12.26
C SER A 317 16.71 -3.61 -11.20
N ILE A 318 16.07 -4.01 -10.10
CA ILE A 318 15.78 -3.14 -8.95
C ILE A 318 15.89 -3.91 -7.64
N ALA A 319 16.51 -3.28 -6.64
CA ALA A 319 16.56 -3.75 -5.26
C ALA A 319 15.99 -2.68 -4.32
N SER A 320 15.41 -3.10 -3.21
CA SER A 320 14.80 -2.24 -2.20
C SER A 320 15.37 -2.52 -0.82
N HIS A 321 15.62 -1.45 -0.07
CA HIS A 321 15.86 -1.51 1.37
C HIS A 321 14.52 -1.44 2.10
N VAL A 322 14.10 -2.55 2.70
CA VAL A 322 12.81 -2.67 3.40
C VAL A 322 13.04 -2.56 4.91
N GLN A 323 12.16 -1.83 5.60
CA GLN A 323 12.14 -1.73 7.06
C GLN A 323 12.24 -3.13 7.70
N ASN A 324 13.05 -3.28 8.75
CA ASN A 324 13.28 -4.53 9.51
C ASN A 324 13.89 -5.70 8.72
N VAL A 325 14.06 -5.59 7.39
CA VAL A 325 14.60 -6.65 6.53
C VAL A 325 15.97 -6.27 5.97
N GLY A 326 16.20 -4.99 5.66
CA GLY A 326 17.41 -4.52 5.00
C GLY A 326 17.31 -4.53 3.48
N TRP A 327 18.47 -4.57 2.80
CA TRP A 327 18.54 -4.72 1.34
C TRP A 327 18.13 -6.13 0.93
N GLN A 328 17.09 -6.23 0.11
CA GLN A 328 16.68 -7.48 -0.53
C GLN A 328 17.50 -7.77 -1.79
N GLY A 329 17.48 -9.03 -2.25
CA GLY A 329 18.02 -9.41 -3.55
C GLY A 329 17.35 -8.65 -4.69
N ALA A 330 18.09 -8.38 -5.77
CA ALA A 330 17.57 -7.63 -6.90
C ALA A 330 16.49 -8.43 -7.65
N ALA A 331 15.38 -7.78 -7.97
CA ALA A 331 14.46 -8.22 -9.01
C ALA A 331 15.11 -7.95 -10.37
N THR A 332 15.33 -8.98 -11.18
CA THR A 332 16.08 -8.94 -12.45
C THR A 332 15.24 -9.24 -13.69
N THR A 333 13.96 -9.59 -13.50
CA THR A 333 13.04 -9.92 -14.58
C THR A 333 11.83 -8.98 -14.62
N ASN A 334 11.28 -8.78 -15.82
CA ASN A 334 10.09 -7.96 -16.06
C ASN A 334 8.90 -8.41 -15.19
N GLY A 335 8.41 -7.51 -14.32
CA GLY A 335 7.31 -7.79 -13.39
C GLY A 335 7.69 -8.46 -12.08
N GLN A 336 8.96 -8.79 -11.85
CA GLN A 336 9.39 -9.30 -10.54
C GLN A 336 9.30 -8.18 -9.48
N THR A 337 8.76 -8.54 -8.32
CA THR A 337 8.51 -7.61 -7.22
C THR A 337 9.78 -7.37 -6.40
N SER A 338 10.14 -6.11 -6.19
CA SER A 338 11.13 -5.69 -5.19
C SER A 338 10.42 -4.99 -4.04
N GLY A 339 10.67 -5.39 -2.80
CA GLY A 339 9.92 -4.96 -1.61
C GLY A 339 9.05 -6.07 -1.01
N THR A 340 7.97 -5.69 -0.33
CA THR A 340 6.96 -6.63 0.20
C THR A 340 5.54 -6.09 -0.04
N THR A 341 4.55 -6.99 -0.10
CA THR A 341 3.13 -6.61 -0.18
C THR A 341 2.39 -7.20 1.02
N GLY A 342 1.44 -6.45 1.59
CA GLY A 342 0.57 -6.91 2.68
C GLY A 342 1.23 -7.07 4.06
N LYS A 343 2.56 -7.00 4.17
CA LYS A 343 3.29 -7.10 5.46
C LYS A 343 3.30 -5.81 6.29
N GLY A 344 2.97 -4.67 5.68
CA GLY A 344 2.98 -3.36 6.35
C GLY A 344 4.36 -2.71 6.45
N GLU A 345 5.39 -3.29 5.84
CA GLU A 345 6.79 -2.81 5.89
C GLU A 345 7.03 -1.76 4.80
N ARG A 346 7.66 -0.63 5.15
CA ARG A 346 8.01 0.43 4.19
C ARG A 346 9.29 0.10 3.41
N ILE A 347 9.37 0.58 2.18
CA ILE A 347 10.65 0.84 1.52
C ILE A 347 11.25 2.14 2.09
N GLU A 348 12.55 2.13 2.36
CA GLU A 348 13.33 3.28 2.85
C GLU A 348 14.34 3.79 1.80
N ALA A 349 14.86 2.90 0.95
CA ALA A 349 15.75 3.23 -0.17
C ALA A 349 15.63 2.22 -1.32
N ILE A 350 16.12 2.59 -2.50
CA ILE A 350 16.17 1.75 -3.71
C ILE A 350 17.50 1.89 -4.46
N THR A 351 17.86 0.85 -5.22
CA THR A 351 18.82 0.95 -6.34
C THR A 351 18.19 0.29 -7.56
N ALA A 352 18.27 0.90 -8.73
CA ALA A 352 17.95 0.29 -10.02
C ALA A 352 19.16 0.32 -10.95
N ARG A 353 19.32 -0.71 -11.78
CA ARG A 353 20.43 -0.87 -12.73
C ARG A 353 19.93 -1.34 -14.08
N ILE A 354 20.45 -0.75 -15.14
CA ILE A 354 20.45 -1.32 -16.49
C ILE A 354 21.77 -2.08 -16.64
N GLY A 355 21.67 -3.39 -16.93
CA GLY A 355 22.79 -4.27 -17.22
C GLY A 355 23.27 -4.15 -18.67
N SER A 356 24.39 -4.83 -18.99
CA SER A 356 25.04 -4.75 -20.31
C SER A 356 24.37 -5.58 -21.42
N GLY A 357 23.20 -6.17 -21.16
CA GLY A 357 22.45 -6.94 -22.17
C GLY A 357 21.64 -6.08 -23.15
N TYR A 358 21.65 -4.77 -22.97
CA TYR A 358 21.18 -3.81 -23.96
C TYR A 358 22.39 -3.29 -24.74
N ASP A 359 22.55 -3.73 -26.00
CA ASP A 359 23.59 -3.28 -26.95
C ASP A 359 23.28 -1.87 -27.50
N ILE A 360 22.99 -0.91 -26.61
CA ILE A 360 22.64 0.48 -26.90
C ILE A 360 23.14 1.39 -25.77
N ASP A 361 23.89 2.43 -26.12
CA ASP A 361 24.41 3.42 -25.16
C ASP A 361 23.29 4.12 -24.39
N GLY A 362 23.53 4.38 -23.10
CA GLY A 362 22.59 5.09 -22.25
C GLY A 362 22.64 4.67 -20.79
N GLY A 363 21.55 4.90 -20.07
CA GLY A 363 21.44 4.51 -18.67
C GLY A 363 20.07 4.81 -18.07
N ILE A 364 20.01 4.75 -16.74
CA ILE A 364 18.83 5.08 -15.94
C ILE A 364 19.20 6.12 -14.89
N GLN A 365 18.29 7.07 -14.68
CA GLN A 365 18.29 7.94 -13.51
C GLN A 365 16.99 7.75 -12.73
N TYR A 366 17.05 7.94 -11.41
CA TYR A 366 15.88 7.83 -10.55
C TYR A 366 15.99 8.66 -9.28
N ARG A 367 14.85 8.93 -8.66
CA ARG A 367 14.76 9.62 -7.36
C ARG A 367 13.58 9.12 -6.55
N THR A 368 13.68 9.30 -5.24
CA THR A 368 12.63 9.00 -4.24
C THR A 368 12.09 10.28 -3.62
N TYR A 369 10.78 10.34 -3.39
CA TYR A 369 10.16 11.26 -2.45
C TYR A 369 10.18 10.65 -1.05
N ILE A 370 10.89 11.29 -0.14
CA ILE A 370 11.18 10.79 1.21
C ILE A 370 10.32 11.55 2.22
N GLN A 371 9.74 10.81 3.18
CA GLN A 371 8.98 11.39 4.30
C GLN A 371 9.73 12.57 4.94
N ASN A 372 9.02 13.68 5.15
CA ASN A 372 9.51 14.91 5.77
C ASN A 372 10.70 15.59 5.05
N SER A 373 11.11 15.12 3.86
CA SER A 373 12.23 15.69 3.09
C SER A 373 11.86 16.01 1.63
N GLY A 374 10.79 15.40 1.10
CA GLY A 374 10.36 15.61 -0.28
C GLY A 374 11.24 14.87 -1.29
N TRP A 375 11.31 15.39 -2.52
CA TRP A 375 12.12 14.79 -3.58
C TRP A 375 13.62 14.95 -3.30
N GLY A 376 14.34 13.82 -3.29
CA GLY A 376 15.80 13.82 -3.38
C GLY A 376 16.29 14.17 -4.79
N SER A 377 17.60 14.38 -4.92
CA SER A 377 18.29 14.50 -6.21
C SER A 377 18.15 13.22 -7.04
N TRP A 378 18.21 13.38 -8.36
CA TRP A 378 18.36 12.26 -9.28
C TRP A 378 19.70 11.55 -9.04
N VAL A 379 19.67 10.22 -8.97
CA VAL A 379 20.85 9.37 -8.86
C VAL A 379 20.96 8.49 -10.11
N ALA A 380 22.19 8.12 -10.48
CA ALA A 380 22.49 7.35 -11.68
C ALA A 380 22.40 5.83 -11.47
N ASN A 381 22.66 5.08 -12.54
CA ASN A 381 22.73 3.63 -12.61
C ASN A 381 23.38 3.00 -11.36
N GLY A 382 22.60 2.24 -10.57
CA GLY A 382 23.07 1.53 -9.38
C GLY A 382 23.36 2.34 -8.11
N ALA A 383 23.23 3.67 -8.12
CA ALA A 383 23.41 4.50 -6.93
C ALA A 383 22.19 4.45 -5.98
N VAL A 384 22.39 4.64 -4.67
CA VAL A 384 21.28 4.58 -3.70
C VAL A 384 20.44 5.86 -3.76
N SER A 385 19.11 5.72 -3.93
CA SER A 385 18.13 6.78 -3.70
C SER A 385 17.26 6.45 -2.49
N GLY A 386 17.09 7.40 -1.57
CA GLY A 386 16.38 7.21 -0.30
C GLY A 386 17.30 7.28 0.91
N THR A 387 16.94 6.61 2.01
CA THR A 387 17.74 6.54 3.23
C THR A 387 17.81 5.12 3.80
N THR A 388 18.97 4.75 4.33
CA THR A 388 19.15 3.50 5.09
C THR A 388 19.32 3.83 6.57
N GLY A 389 18.65 3.11 7.46
CA GLY A 389 18.81 3.23 8.91
C GLY A 389 18.24 4.50 9.57
N LYS A 390 17.67 5.45 8.80
CA LYS A 390 17.06 6.69 9.33
C LYS A 390 15.58 6.57 9.69
N GLY A 391 14.94 5.43 9.40
CA GLY A 391 13.53 5.20 9.71
C GLY A 391 12.53 5.93 8.82
N LEU A 392 12.98 6.64 7.77
CA LEU A 392 12.13 7.42 6.86
C LEU A 392 11.64 6.54 5.71
N ARG A 393 10.33 6.60 5.42
CA ARG A 393 9.73 5.93 4.27
C ARG A 393 9.95 6.68 2.96
N VAL A 394 10.02 5.93 1.87
CA VAL A 394 9.73 6.42 0.51
C VAL A 394 8.22 6.43 0.31
N GLU A 395 7.68 7.51 -0.25
CA GLU A 395 6.25 7.70 -0.54
C GLU A 395 5.95 7.73 -2.05
N ALA A 396 6.90 8.23 -2.86
CA ALA A 396 6.84 8.19 -4.33
C ALA A 396 8.23 7.93 -4.93
N VAL A 397 8.25 7.48 -6.19
CA VAL A 397 9.45 7.27 -7.00
C VAL A 397 9.27 7.85 -8.40
N GLN A 398 10.37 8.19 -9.04
CA GLN A 398 10.41 8.61 -10.45
C GLN A 398 11.67 8.04 -11.10
N PHE A 399 11.54 7.51 -12.31
CA PHE A 399 12.63 6.95 -13.11
C PHE A 399 12.63 7.60 -14.50
N GLU A 400 13.81 7.72 -15.11
CA GLU A 400 14.01 8.22 -16.46
C GLU A 400 15.10 7.38 -17.16
N LEU A 401 14.91 7.09 -18.45
CA LEU A 401 15.95 6.52 -19.31
C LEU A 401 16.77 7.64 -19.95
N GLN A 402 18.08 7.45 -20.03
CA GLN A 402 19.04 8.43 -20.53
C GLN A 402 19.78 7.90 -21.77
N GLY A 403 20.13 8.76 -22.73
CA GLY A 403 20.89 8.36 -23.93
C GLY A 403 20.06 7.63 -24.99
N ASP A 404 20.69 6.78 -25.78
CA ASP A 404 20.06 6.11 -26.93
C ASP A 404 19.09 4.99 -26.51
N ILE A 405 19.32 4.34 -25.36
CA ILE A 405 18.35 3.38 -24.81
C ILE A 405 16.96 4.01 -24.57
N ALA A 406 16.90 5.31 -24.26
CA ALA A 406 15.65 6.06 -24.12
C ALA A 406 14.90 6.26 -25.45
N LYS A 407 15.59 6.15 -26.60
CA LYS A 407 15.03 6.22 -27.95
C LYS A 407 14.47 4.87 -28.40
N SER A 408 15.07 3.76 -27.97
CA SER A 408 14.69 2.41 -28.39
C SER A 408 13.79 1.66 -27.41
N TYR A 409 13.80 2.03 -26.12
CA TYR A 409 13.03 1.35 -25.07
C TYR A 409 12.09 2.29 -24.30
N ASP A 410 11.06 1.69 -23.71
CA ASP A 410 10.15 2.27 -22.74
C ASP A 410 10.26 1.48 -21.42
N LEU A 411 10.54 2.20 -20.33
CA LEU A 411 10.52 1.65 -18.97
C LEU A 411 9.17 1.96 -18.31
N TYR A 412 8.38 0.92 -18.07
CA TYR A 412 7.14 1.00 -17.29
C TYR A 412 7.40 0.60 -15.85
N TYR A 413 6.72 1.26 -14.91
CA TYR A 413 6.75 0.87 -13.50
C TYR A 413 5.45 1.17 -12.77
N ARG A 414 5.29 0.52 -11.63
CA ARG A 414 4.24 0.80 -10.64
C ARG A 414 4.73 0.47 -9.24
N VAL A 415 3.99 0.93 -8.25
CA VAL A 415 4.32 0.75 -6.83
C VAL A 415 3.12 0.25 -6.04
N HIS A 416 3.38 -0.53 -5.00
CA HIS A 416 2.39 -0.95 -4.01
C HIS A 416 2.40 0.06 -2.86
N VAL A 417 1.27 0.74 -2.65
CA VAL A 417 1.11 1.78 -1.62
C VAL A 417 0.22 1.27 -0.49
N ALA A 418 0.61 1.56 0.75
CA ALA A 418 -0.15 1.18 1.94
C ALA A 418 -1.61 1.63 1.87
N ASN A 419 -2.53 0.69 2.08
CA ASN A 419 -4.00 0.81 2.00
C ASN A 419 -4.57 1.09 0.58
N TYR A 420 -3.75 1.33 -0.44
CA TYR A 420 -4.23 1.49 -1.84
C TYR A 420 -3.93 0.25 -2.71
N GLY A 421 -2.95 -0.57 -2.32
CA GLY A 421 -2.48 -1.70 -3.11
C GLY A 421 -1.57 -1.25 -4.26
N TRP A 422 -1.51 -2.04 -5.33
CA TRP A 422 -0.82 -1.64 -6.55
C TRP A 422 -1.54 -0.45 -7.21
N LEU A 423 -0.79 0.63 -7.41
CA LEU A 423 -1.21 1.71 -8.31
C LEU A 423 -1.03 1.28 -9.77
N ASP A 424 -1.61 2.06 -10.68
CA ASP A 424 -1.59 1.72 -12.10
C ASP A 424 -0.19 2.00 -12.70
N TRP A 425 0.09 1.48 -13.89
CA TRP A 425 1.39 1.66 -14.53
C TRP A 425 1.61 3.09 -15.00
N VAL A 426 2.86 3.56 -14.88
CA VAL A 426 3.36 4.80 -15.48
C VAL A 426 4.56 4.50 -16.36
N LEU A 427 4.90 5.46 -17.22
CA LEU A 427 6.06 5.42 -18.11
C LEU A 427 7.15 6.34 -17.55
N ALA A 428 8.41 5.90 -17.64
CA ALA A 428 9.57 6.68 -17.22
C ALA A 428 9.71 8.01 -17.98
N GLY A 429 10.18 9.04 -17.26
CA GLY A 429 10.38 10.39 -17.77
C GLY A 429 10.51 11.42 -16.63
N THR A 430 10.46 12.69 -16.99
CA THR A 430 10.57 13.84 -16.07
C THR A 430 9.23 14.48 -15.70
N GLY A 431 8.18 14.26 -16.49
CA GLY A 431 6.84 14.81 -16.29
C GLY A 431 6.08 14.23 -15.08
N GLN A 432 5.05 14.92 -14.62
CA GLN A 432 4.23 14.50 -13.46
C GLN A 432 3.52 13.15 -13.70
N ASP A 433 3.20 12.81 -14.95
CA ASP A 433 2.60 11.52 -15.34
C ASP A 433 3.56 10.31 -15.27
N SER A 434 4.84 10.56 -14.99
CA SER A 434 5.84 9.52 -14.68
C SER A 434 6.00 9.27 -13.17
N ILE A 435 5.38 10.05 -12.28
CA ILE A 435 5.51 9.78 -10.83
C ILE A 435 4.75 8.50 -10.49
N ALA A 436 5.31 7.65 -9.63
CA ALA A 436 4.60 6.51 -9.05
C ALA A 436 4.59 6.59 -7.52
N GLY A 437 3.41 6.50 -6.91
CA GLY A 437 3.22 6.55 -5.46
C GLY A 437 2.36 7.74 -5.01
N THR A 438 2.70 8.32 -3.87
CA THR A 438 1.96 9.45 -3.28
C THR A 438 2.87 10.54 -2.73
N THR A 439 2.37 11.76 -2.69
CA THR A 439 3.02 12.90 -2.03
C THR A 439 2.03 13.60 -1.10
N GLY A 440 2.48 14.07 0.06
CA GLY A 440 1.62 14.76 1.04
C GLY A 440 0.55 13.89 1.74
N LEU A 441 0.33 12.65 1.31
CA LEU A 441 -0.71 11.76 1.86
C LEU A 441 -0.25 10.93 3.08
N SER A 442 1.04 11.00 3.44
CA SER A 442 1.67 10.16 4.46
C SER A 442 1.58 8.64 4.21
N LYS A 443 1.43 8.19 2.96
CA LYS A 443 1.38 6.77 2.60
C LYS A 443 2.76 6.28 2.14
N ARG A 444 3.24 5.17 2.72
CA ARG A 444 4.47 4.49 2.29
C ARG A 444 4.26 3.71 0.99
N ILE A 445 5.33 3.60 0.21
CA ILE A 445 5.51 2.48 -0.73
C ILE A 445 6.03 1.26 0.04
N GLU A 446 5.53 0.09 -0.32
CA GLU A 446 5.91 -1.23 0.24
C GLU A 446 6.64 -2.10 -0.80
N ALA A 447 6.29 -1.97 -2.09
CA ALA A 447 6.94 -2.68 -3.19
C ALA A 447 6.93 -1.91 -4.52
N ILE A 448 7.78 -2.32 -5.46
CA ILE A 448 7.95 -1.76 -6.82
C ILE A 448 8.05 -2.92 -7.83
N GLN A 449 7.53 -2.72 -9.04
CA GLN A 449 7.74 -3.59 -10.20
C GLN A 449 8.17 -2.74 -11.41
N LEU A 450 9.10 -3.27 -12.21
CA LEU A 450 9.58 -2.67 -13.46
C LEU A 450 9.27 -3.58 -14.66
N TYR A 451 9.06 -2.98 -15.83
CA TYR A 451 9.02 -3.65 -17.13
C TYR A 451 9.79 -2.82 -18.16
N MET A 452 10.81 -3.40 -18.80
CA MET A 452 11.47 -2.81 -19.96
C MET A 452 10.93 -3.44 -21.25
N TYR A 453 10.52 -2.62 -22.22
CA TYR A 453 10.07 -3.06 -23.54
C TYR A 453 10.64 -2.17 -24.64
N LYS A 454 10.87 -2.72 -25.84
CA LYS A 454 11.16 -1.87 -27.02
C LYS A 454 9.97 -0.97 -27.35
N LYS A 455 10.21 0.21 -27.93
CA LYS A 455 9.14 1.20 -28.21
C LYS A 455 8.10 0.70 -29.23
N GLU A 456 8.43 -0.25 -30.09
CA GLU A 456 7.51 -0.88 -31.04
C GLU A 456 6.69 -2.04 -30.44
N SER A 457 7.00 -2.48 -29.22
CA SER A 457 6.32 -3.60 -28.55
C SER A 457 4.82 -3.34 -28.34
N GLN A 458 4.01 -4.34 -28.66
CA GLN A 458 2.56 -4.32 -28.38
C GLN A 458 2.20 -4.90 -26.99
N GLN A 459 3.18 -5.47 -26.27
CA GLN A 459 2.98 -6.10 -24.96
C GLN A 459 3.07 -5.12 -23.78
N LYS A 460 2.98 -3.81 -24.04
CA LYS A 460 3.20 -2.76 -23.02
C LYS A 460 2.04 -2.68 -22.03
N PRO A 461 2.29 -2.40 -20.73
CA PRO A 461 1.24 -2.18 -19.76
C PRO A 461 0.40 -0.93 -20.09
N LYS A 462 -0.91 -0.99 -19.84
CA LYS A 462 -1.80 0.16 -19.95
C LYS A 462 -1.49 1.18 -18.85
N LYS A 463 -1.21 2.44 -19.24
CA LYS A 463 -1.03 3.55 -18.28
C LYS A 463 -2.33 3.85 -17.53
N GLY A 464 -2.22 4.33 -16.29
CA GLY A 464 -3.36 4.77 -15.47
C GLY A 464 -2.95 5.72 -14.35
N ILE A 465 -3.67 5.70 -13.24
CA ILE A 465 -3.35 6.51 -12.05
C ILE A 465 -2.26 5.82 -11.24
N GLY A 466 -1.01 6.11 -11.59
CA GLY A 466 0.18 5.72 -10.82
C GLY A 466 0.55 6.69 -9.69
N TYR A 467 0.01 7.91 -9.71
CA TYR A 467 0.34 9.00 -8.78
C TYR A 467 -0.91 9.56 -8.10
N VAL A 468 -0.82 9.83 -6.79
CA VAL A 468 -1.89 10.48 -6.01
C VAL A 468 -1.29 11.47 -5.01
N SER A 469 -1.51 12.77 -5.20
CA SER A 469 -1.20 13.83 -4.23
C SER A 469 -2.45 14.27 -3.45
N SER A 470 -2.32 15.29 -2.61
CA SER A 470 -3.41 15.83 -1.77
C SER A 470 -4.57 16.41 -2.59
N ALA A 471 -5.78 15.89 -2.37
CA ALA A 471 -7.02 16.46 -2.88
C ALA A 471 -7.69 17.42 -1.87
N GLY A 472 -8.43 18.39 -2.38
CA GLY A 472 -9.17 19.37 -1.57
C GLY A 472 -10.66 19.43 -1.91
N VAL A 473 -11.43 20.00 -0.99
CA VAL A 473 -12.83 20.38 -1.16
C VAL A 473 -13.02 21.82 -0.67
N SER A 474 -13.72 22.61 -1.48
CA SER A 474 -14.23 23.92 -1.14
C SER A 474 -15.75 23.84 -0.97
N TYR A 475 -16.31 24.56 0.00
CA TYR A 475 -17.73 24.47 0.31
C TYR A 475 -18.24 25.75 0.96
N ALA A 476 -19.56 25.92 0.97
CA ALA A 476 -20.19 27.01 1.69
C ALA A 476 -21.58 26.61 2.20
N GLY A 477 -21.96 27.16 3.35
CA GLY A 477 -23.32 27.13 3.87
C GLY A 477 -23.97 28.49 3.71
N GLN A 478 -25.21 28.54 3.22
CA GLN A 478 -26.03 29.75 3.24
C GLN A 478 -26.80 29.81 4.56
N GLU A 479 -26.54 30.84 5.36
CA GLU A 479 -27.32 31.19 6.54
C GLU A 479 -28.70 31.77 6.15
N SER A 480 -29.69 31.71 7.03
CA SER A 480 -31.06 32.19 6.75
C SER A 480 -31.19 33.71 6.53
N ASN A 481 -30.14 34.47 6.82
CA ASN A 481 -29.99 35.90 6.48
C ASN A 481 -29.55 36.11 5.01
N GLY A 482 -29.26 35.04 4.26
CA GLY A 482 -28.79 35.05 2.87
C GLY A 482 -27.27 34.99 2.71
N THR A 483 -26.50 35.20 3.79
CA THR A 483 -25.02 35.20 3.79
C THR A 483 -24.47 33.80 3.53
N TRP A 484 -23.44 33.71 2.67
CA TRP A 484 -22.69 32.48 2.44
C TRP A 484 -21.41 32.46 3.27
N ALA A 485 -21.31 31.50 4.19
CA ALA A 485 -20.09 31.21 4.93
C ALA A 485 -19.27 30.16 4.16
N THR A 486 -18.21 30.62 3.47
CA THR A 486 -17.30 29.78 2.66
C THR A 486 -16.17 29.20 3.49
N ALA A 487 -15.81 27.95 3.22
CA ALA A 487 -14.77 27.18 3.88
C ALA A 487 -14.07 26.20 2.92
N ALA A 488 -12.99 25.58 3.38
CA ALA A 488 -12.31 24.48 2.71
C ALA A 488 -11.71 23.51 3.75
N ASN A 489 -11.42 22.26 3.34
CA ASN A 489 -10.80 21.17 4.12
C ASN A 489 -10.78 21.35 5.65
N GLY A 490 -11.87 20.97 6.33
CA GLY A 490 -11.93 20.95 7.80
C GLY A 490 -12.06 22.33 8.45
N SER A 491 -12.45 23.36 7.70
CA SER A 491 -12.82 24.67 8.23
C SER A 491 -14.34 24.81 8.37
N VAL A 492 -14.81 25.63 9.31
CA VAL A 492 -16.24 25.79 9.60
C VAL A 492 -16.98 26.57 8.50
N ALA A 493 -18.02 26.00 7.91
CA ALA A 493 -19.00 26.71 7.09
C ALA A 493 -20.29 26.95 7.89
N GLY A 494 -20.47 28.18 8.40
CA GLY A 494 -21.64 28.65 9.15
C GLY A 494 -21.29 29.33 10.47
N SER A 495 -22.29 29.59 11.32
CA SER A 495 -22.15 30.28 12.61
C SER A 495 -22.54 29.39 13.79
N THR A 496 -21.55 28.81 14.48
CA THR A 496 -21.81 27.93 15.64
C THR A 496 -22.44 28.67 16.82
N GLY A 497 -23.52 28.12 17.38
CA GLY A 497 -24.11 28.56 18.65
C GLY A 497 -24.86 29.90 18.61
N ARG A 498 -25.11 30.47 17.41
CA ARG A 498 -25.81 31.76 17.25
C ARG A 498 -27.32 31.64 17.03
N GLY A 499 -27.86 30.44 16.88
CA GLY A 499 -29.27 30.24 16.52
C GLY A 499 -29.59 30.59 15.06
N ILE A 500 -28.57 30.76 14.20
CA ILE A 500 -28.74 31.08 12.79
C ILE A 500 -28.75 29.78 11.98
N PRO A 501 -29.90 29.35 11.43
CA PRO A 501 -29.99 28.11 10.68
C PRO A 501 -29.42 28.25 9.26
N LEU A 502 -28.79 27.18 8.79
CA LEU A 502 -28.44 27.01 7.38
C LEU A 502 -29.68 26.65 6.54
N VAL A 503 -29.77 27.20 5.33
CA VAL A 503 -30.91 27.02 4.41
C VAL A 503 -30.50 26.42 3.06
N ALA A 504 -29.23 26.57 2.68
CA ALA A 504 -28.62 25.89 1.54
C ALA A 504 -27.15 25.55 1.80
N MET A 505 -26.59 24.63 1.01
CA MET A 505 -25.16 24.36 0.95
C MET A 505 -24.70 24.12 -0.49
N ARG A 506 -23.40 24.29 -0.73
CA ARG A 506 -22.73 23.84 -1.96
C ARG A 506 -21.33 23.34 -1.62
N ALA A 507 -20.82 22.38 -2.38
CA ALA A 507 -19.46 21.88 -2.26
C ALA A 507 -18.90 21.55 -3.65
N ALA A 508 -17.63 21.81 -3.87
CA ALA A 508 -16.92 21.50 -5.10
C ALA A 508 -15.52 20.98 -4.77
N LEU A 509 -15.09 19.95 -5.50
CA LEU A 509 -13.72 19.46 -5.43
C LEU A 509 -12.75 20.55 -5.92
N ALA A 510 -11.64 20.71 -5.21
CA ALA A 510 -10.51 21.47 -5.73
C ALA A 510 -9.84 20.62 -6.83
N SER A 511 -9.62 21.20 -8.01
CA SER A 511 -9.01 20.52 -9.15
C SER A 511 -7.62 19.97 -8.79
N GLY A 512 -7.50 18.64 -8.70
CA GLY A 512 -6.21 17.97 -8.51
C GLY A 512 -5.40 17.95 -9.81
N SER A 513 -4.08 18.06 -9.70
CA SER A 513 -3.16 18.06 -10.86
C SER A 513 -2.84 16.66 -11.41
N ASP A 514 -3.31 15.59 -10.75
CA ASP A 514 -2.83 14.22 -10.97
C ASP A 514 -3.73 13.37 -11.89
N GLY A 515 -4.66 13.98 -12.63
CA GLY A 515 -5.63 13.26 -13.46
C GLY A 515 -6.71 12.50 -12.67
N LEU A 516 -6.85 12.79 -11.36
CA LEU A 516 -7.96 12.29 -10.54
C LEU A 516 -9.29 12.86 -11.04
N THR A 517 -10.23 11.97 -11.33
CA THR A 517 -11.56 12.28 -11.85
C THR A 517 -12.64 11.91 -10.84
N GLY A 518 -13.75 12.64 -10.84
CA GLY A 518 -14.88 12.39 -9.95
C GLY A 518 -15.68 13.65 -9.70
N VAL A 519 -16.73 13.49 -8.89
CA VAL A 519 -17.60 14.57 -8.42
C VAL A 519 -17.75 14.45 -6.91
N ILE A 520 -17.93 15.56 -6.20
CA ILE A 520 -18.49 15.49 -4.84
C ILE A 520 -20.00 15.59 -4.95
N SER A 521 -20.73 14.56 -4.47
CA SER A 521 -22.18 14.56 -4.43
C SER A 521 -22.69 14.72 -3.00
N TYR A 522 -23.73 15.52 -2.81
CA TYR A 522 -24.27 15.82 -1.49
C TYR A 522 -25.80 15.95 -1.49
N GLN A 523 -26.40 15.54 -0.38
CA GLN A 523 -27.84 15.54 -0.14
C GLN A 523 -28.11 16.25 1.19
N VAL A 524 -29.18 17.03 1.25
CA VAL A 524 -29.63 17.68 2.49
C VAL A 524 -31.01 17.21 2.90
N HIS A 525 -31.23 17.13 4.21
CA HIS A 525 -32.56 16.98 4.81
C HIS A 525 -33.05 18.35 5.25
N LEU A 526 -34.16 18.82 4.66
CA LEU A 526 -34.77 20.10 5.01
C LEU A 526 -35.93 19.90 5.99
N ALA A 527 -36.07 20.83 6.94
CA ALA A 527 -37.26 20.95 7.78
C ALA A 527 -38.51 20.99 6.90
N ASN A 528 -39.58 20.32 7.33
CA ASN A 528 -40.89 20.26 6.66
C ASN A 528 -40.91 19.65 5.24
N VAL A 529 -39.78 19.13 4.72
CA VAL A 529 -39.69 18.52 3.38
C VAL A 529 -39.07 17.12 3.42
N GLY A 530 -38.03 16.90 4.24
CA GLY A 530 -37.26 15.66 4.25
C GLY A 530 -35.99 15.72 3.40
N TRP A 531 -35.44 14.56 3.04
CA TRP A 531 -34.28 14.44 2.15
C TRP A 531 -34.66 14.83 0.71
N VAL A 532 -34.01 15.86 0.15
CA VAL A 532 -34.23 16.30 -1.24
C VAL A 532 -33.28 15.60 -2.21
N ALA A 533 -33.42 15.80 -3.53
CA ALA A 533 -32.54 15.20 -4.53
C ALA A 533 -31.07 15.65 -4.34
N SER A 534 -30.13 14.70 -4.49
CA SER A 534 -28.70 14.99 -4.40
C SER A 534 -28.25 15.98 -5.46
N GLN A 535 -27.29 16.83 -5.11
CA GLN A 535 -26.59 17.77 -5.98
C GLN A 535 -25.11 17.35 -6.09
N SER A 536 -24.36 18.04 -6.95
CA SER A 536 -22.92 17.85 -7.10
C SER A 536 -22.19 19.14 -7.49
N ASP A 537 -20.89 19.18 -7.22
CA ASP A 537 -19.91 20.17 -7.72
C ASP A 537 -20.44 21.60 -7.92
N GLY A 538 -20.65 22.30 -6.80
CA GLY A 538 -20.99 23.73 -6.77
C GLY A 538 -22.49 24.03 -6.89
N ALA A 539 -23.32 23.08 -7.30
CA ALA A 539 -24.77 23.24 -7.35
C ALA A 539 -25.38 23.42 -5.94
N ASN A 540 -26.37 24.30 -5.80
CA ASN A 540 -26.97 24.60 -4.49
C ASN A 540 -27.94 23.49 -4.05
N ALA A 541 -27.64 22.83 -2.92
CA ALA A 541 -28.55 21.91 -2.25
C ALA A 541 -29.28 22.63 -1.11
N GLY A 542 -30.61 22.76 -1.21
CA GLY A 542 -31.45 23.39 -0.20
C GLY A 542 -32.52 24.30 -0.79
N ARG A 543 -33.05 25.22 0.03
CA ARG A 543 -34.02 26.25 -0.37
C ARG A 543 -33.76 27.50 0.46
N SER A 544 -33.64 28.68 -0.13
CA SER A 544 -33.36 29.94 0.58
C SER A 544 -34.57 30.49 1.38
N GLN A 545 -35.14 29.66 2.26
CA GLN A 545 -36.27 29.96 3.13
C GLN A 545 -36.02 29.36 4.52
N ALA A 546 -36.07 30.17 5.58
CA ALA A 546 -35.79 29.74 6.96
C ALA A 546 -36.70 28.59 7.46
N ALA A 547 -37.94 28.52 6.96
CA ALA A 547 -38.88 27.44 7.27
C ALA A 547 -38.45 26.06 6.74
N ASN A 548 -37.56 26.03 5.75
CA ASN A 548 -37.01 24.84 5.10
C ASN A 548 -35.50 24.70 5.41
N ASN A 549 -35.08 25.03 6.63
CA ASN A 549 -33.69 24.92 7.06
C ASN A 549 -33.12 23.49 6.95
N ILE A 550 -31.81 23.39 6.70
CA ILE A 550 -31.08 22.13 6.72
C ILE A 550 -31.04 21.61 8.16
N GLN A 551 -31.35 20.33 8.35
CA GLN A 551 -31.22 19.61 9.62
C GLN A 551 -30.14 18.53 9.56
N GLY A 552 -29.96 17.90 8.40
CA GLY A 552 -28.98 16.83 8.19
C GLY A 552 -28.38 16.84 6.79
N ILE A 553 -27.21 16.21 6.64
CA ILE A 553 -26.37 16.22 5.43
C ILE A 553 -25.87 14.79 5.14
N ARG A 554 -25.71 14.45 3.85
CA ARG A 554 -24.95 13.29 3.34
C ARG A 554 -24.03 13.76 2.22
N ILE A 555 -22.82 13.21 2.13
CA ILE A 555 -21.81 13.59 1.14
C ILE A 555 -21.02 12.34 0.73
N SER A 556 -20.77 12.14 -0.56
CA SER A 556 -19.99 11.04 -1.10
C SER A 556 -19.10 11.48 -2.27
N LEU A 557 -18.03 10.72 -2.52
CA LEU A 557 -17.13 10.94 -3.66
C LEU A 557 -17.46 9.95 -4.78
N GLY A 558 -17.54 10.45 -6.01
CA GLY A 558 -17.62 9.64 -7.22
C GLY A 558 -16.27 9.45 -7.92
N GLY A 559 -16.27 8.67 -8.99
CA GLY A 559 -15.13 8.50 -9.90
C GLY A 559 -13.90 7.86 -9.26
N THR A 560 -12.73 8.18 -9.82
CA THR A 560 -11.43 7.68 -9.33
C THR A 560 -10.99 8.35 -8.04
N LEU A 561 -11.51 9.54 -7.70
CA LEU A 561 -11.23 10.17 -6.41
C LEU A 561 -11.69 9.29 -5.22
N GLY A 562 -12.86 8.66 -5.33
CA GLY A 562 -13.39 7.73 -4.32
C GLY A 562 -12.55 6.46 -4.13
N ARG A 563 -11.67 6.10 -5.08
CA ARG A 563 -10.68 4.99 -4.94
C ARG A 563 -9.58 5.35 -3.93
N PHE A 564 -9.27 6.63 -3.77
CA PHE A 564 -8.10 7.10 -3.01
C PHE A 564 -8.42 8.00 -1.82
N PHE A 565 -9.63 8.54 -1.72
CA PHE A 565 -10.07 9.37 -0.60
C PHE A 565 -11.38 8.87 0.00
N ASP A 566 -11.55 9.15 1.29
CA ASP A 566 -12.82 9.11 2.03
C ASP A 566 -13.22 10.57 2.29
N VAL A 567 -14.50 10.92 2.14
CA VAL A 567 -15.01 12.25 2.52
C VAL A 567 -15.60 12.20 3.91
N TYR A 568 -14.96 12.90 4.86
CA TYR A 568 -15.44 13.04 6.23
C TYR A 568 -16.17 14.37 6.42
N TYR A 569 -17.28 14.35 7.14
CA TYR A 569 -18.08 15.54 7.45
C TYR A 569 -18.87 15.38 8.74
N HIS A 570 -19.21 16.51 9.35
CA HIS A 570 -20.11 16.57 10.50
C HIS A 570 -20.83 17.92 10.57
N VAL A 571 -21.82 18.01 11.46
CA VAL A 571 -22.75 19.14 11.56
C VAL A 571 -22.73 19.69 12.99
N HIS A 572 -22.71 21.02 13.12
CA HIS A 572 -23.06 21.72 14.34
C HIS A 572 -24.58 21.93 14.35
N THR A 573 -25.29 21.11 15.13
CA THR A 573 -26.75 21.21 15.24
C THR A 573 -27.13 22.11 16.40
N HIS A 574 -28.06 23.04 16.14
CA HIS A 574 -28.61 23.96 17.13
C HIS A 574 -29.04 23.21 18.39
N ASN A 575 -28.67 23.75 19.54
CA ASN A 575 -28.87 23.19 20.88
C ASN A 575 -28.24 21.83 21.21
N ILE A 576 -27.57 21.16 20.25
CA ILE A 576 -26.78 19.94 20.47
C ILE A 576 -25.28 20.27 20.50
N GLY A 577 -24.80 21.10 19.58
CA GLY A 577 -23.39 21.38 19.32
C GLY A 577 -22.84 20.57 18.14
N TRP A 578 -21.51 20.46 18.05
CA TRP A 578 -20.84 19.59 17.08
C TRP A 578 -21.20 18.12 17.30
N MET A 579 -21.74 17.51 16.25
CA MET A 579 -22.00 16.07 16.19
C MET A 579 -20.76 15.31 15.72
N GLY A 580 -20.78 13.98 15.83
CA GLY A 580 -19.65 13.14 15.42
C GLY A 580 -19.37 13.17 13.91
N TRP A 581 -18.14 12.85 13.53
CA TRP A 581 -17.72 12.66 12.14
C TRP A 581 -18.41 11.44 11.51
N THR A 582 -18.92 11.63 10.30
CA THR A 582 -19.48 10.60 9.42
C THR A 582 -18.69 10.59 8.11
N ARG A 583 -18.85 9.56 7.27
CA ARG A 583 -18.24 9.54 5.93
C ARG A 583 -19.10 8.91 4.85
N ASP A 584 -18.75 9.20 3.59
CA ASP A 584 -19.13 8.45 2.38
C ASP A 584 -20.61 8.03 2.33
N GLY A 585 -21.51 9.00 2.21
CA GLY A 585 -22.96 8.82 2.08
C GLY A 585 -23.70 8.59 3.40
N SER A 586 -22.98 8.36 4.51
CA SER A 586 -23.58 8.24 5.85
C SER A 586 -24.27 9.54 6.27
N SER A 587 -25.30 9.47 7.10
CA SER A 587 -25.98 10.70 7.54
C SER A 587 -25.14 11.45 8.60
N ALA A 588 -25.24 12.78 8.60
CA ALA A 588 -24.76 13.68 9.65
C ALA A 588 -25.88 14.67 10.04
N GLY A 589 -25.86 15.18 11.28
CA GLY A 589 -26.88 16.11 11.78
C GLY A 589 -28.12 15.40 12.34
N THR A 590 -29.33 15.96 12.13
CA THR A 590 -30.57 15.39 12.67
C THR A 590 -31.73 15.34 11.67
N THR A 591 -32.76 14.57 12.00
CA THR A 591 -34.06 14.60 11.30
C THR A 591 -35.23 14.51 12.26
N GLY A 592 -36.30 15.26 11.99
CA GLY A 592 -37.56 15.22 12.75
C GLY A 592 -37.50 15.82 14.17
N LEU A 593 -36.35 16.30 14.62
CA LEU A 593 -36.19 16.93 15.94
C LEU A 593 -36.53 18.44 15.95
N GLY A 594 -36.70 19.06 14.77
CA GLY A 594 -36.89 20.50 14.65
C GLY A 594 -35.63 21.32 14.93
N LEU A 595 -34.45 20.67 14.99
CA LEU A 595 -33.17 21.31 15.30
C LEU A 595 -32.38 21.58 14.01
N PRO A 596 -32.19 22.85 13.60
CA PRO A 596 -31.42 23.17 12.40
C PRO A 596 -29.92 22.90 12.56
N ALA A 597 -29.25 22.67 11.44
CA ALA A 597 -27.82 22.84 11.30
C ALA A 597 -27.48 24.35 11.32
N GLU A 598 -26.47 24.74 12.10
CA GLU A 598 -25.94 26.12 12.14
C GLU A 598 -24.60 26.23 11.41
N ALA A 599 -23.83 25.14 11.38
CA ALA A 599 -22.57 25.03 10.65
C ALA A 599 -22.26 23.57 10.27
N PHE A 600 -21.30 23.36 9.36
CA PHE A 600 -20.73 22.05 9.05
C PHE A 600 -19.25 22.15 8.65
N GLU A 601 -18.54 21.03 8.72
CA GLU A 601 -17.19 20.88 8.14
C GLU A 601 -17.18 19.70 7.16
N ILE A 602 -16.34 19.78 6.14
CA ILE A 602 -16.04 18.70 5.19
C ILE A 602 -14.53 18.63 5.01
N THR A 603 -13.96 17.42 5.03
CA THR A 603 -12.55 17.22 4.71
C THR A 603 -12.34 15.94 3.92
N LEU A 604 -11.38 15.97 2.98
CA LEU A 604 -10.95 14.80 2.23
C LEU A 604 -9.76 14.17 2.94
N VAL A 605 -9.87 12.88 3.22
CA VAL A 605 -8.86 12.13 3.98
C VAL A 605 -8.36 10.96 3.12
N PRO A 606 -7.04 10.68 3.06
CA PRO A 606 -6.52 9.53 2.33
C PRO A 606 -7.21 8.23 2.76
N LYS A 607 -7.70 7.45 1.79
CA LYS A 607 -8.62 6.33 2.04
C LYS A 607 -8.08 5.35 3.08
N GLY A 608 -8.95 4.97 4.01
CA GLY A 608 -8.62 4.08 5.12
C GLY A 608 -7.78 4.70 6.24
N ASN A 609 -7.54 6.02 6.25
CA ASN A 609 -7.09 6.71 7.47
C ASN A 609 -8.28 6.95 8.42
N ALA A 610 -7.98 7.28 9.68
CA ALA A 610 -9.00 7.55 10.70
C ALA A 610 -9.75 8.87 10.44
N ALA A 611 -10.95 8.98 11.04
CA ALA A 611 -11.71 10.22 11.07
C ALA A 611 -10.95 11.35 11.79
N PRO A 612 -11.19 12.64 11.47
CA PRO A 612 -10.53 13.77 12.15
C PRO A 612 -10.83 13.87 13.65
N GLY A 613 -11.93 13.25 14.11
CA GLY A 613 -12.33 13.22 15.51
C GLY A 613 -13.34 12.12 15.80
N SER A 614 -14.06 12.23 16.93
CA SER A 614 -15.06 11.24 17.35
C SER A 614 -16.14 11.03 16.28
N THR A 615 -16.44 9.77 15.96
CA THR A 615 -17.55 9.36 15.08
C THR A 615 -18.84 9.04 15.85
N THR A 616 -18.84 9.21 17.18
CA THR A 616 -19.99 8.92 18.04
C THR A 616 -21.08 9.97 17.85
N MET A 617 -22.34 9.54 17.72
CA MET A 617 -23.50 10.44 17.51
C MET A 617 -23.31 11.39 16.33
N SER A 618 -22.83 10.89 15.18
CA SER A 618 -22.75 11.69 13.95
C SER A 618 -24.11 12.09 13.41
N PHE A 619 -25.12 11.25 13.62
CA PHE A 619 -26.50 11.46 13.21
C PHE A 619 -27.50 10.98 14.24
N VAL A 620 -28.61 11.71 14.43
CA VAL A 620 -29.74 11.26 15.27
C VAL A 620 -31.09 11.71 14.70
N ASP A 621 -32.04 10.79 14.60
CA ASP A 621 -33.42 11.03 14.17
C ASP A 621 -34.40 11.07 15.35
N GLN A 622 -35.63 11.55 15.13
CA GLN A 622 -36.68 11.64 16.15
C GLN A 622 -37.05 10.33 16.87
N ASN A 623 -36.77 9.17 16.29
CA ASN A 623 -37.03 7.87 16.90
C ASN A 623 -35.80 7.34 17.66
N SER A 624 -34.58 7.72 17.24
CA SER A 624 -33.33 7.34 17.90
C SER A 624 -32.82 8.34 18.95
N TYR A 625 -33.34 9.57 19.00
CA TYR A 625 -32.98 10.57 20.01
C TYR A 625 -33.51 10.22 21.40
N TYR A 626 -32.64 10.31 22.40
CA TYR A 626 -33.00 10.13 23.81
C TYR A 626 -32.99 11.47 24.53
N GLY A 627 -34.16 11.91 24.97
CA GLY A 627 -34.32 12.96 25.97
C GLY A 627 -34.23 14.40 25.46
N GLN A 628 -33.49 15.22 26.22
CA GLN A 628 -33.42 16.67 26.08
C GLN A 628 -32.03 17.12 25.57
N PRO A 629 -31.95 18.04 24.58
CA PRO A 629 -30.71 18.70 24.20
C PRO A 629 -30.13 19.53 25.35
N VAL A 630 -28.80 19.53 25.52
CA VAL A 630 -28.13 20.22 26.65
C VAL A 630 -28.45 21.71 26.66
N ALA A 631 -28.48 22.39 25.51
CA ALA A 631 -28.71 23.83 25.49
C ALA A 631 -30.18 24.24 25.78
N THR A 632 -31.13 23.30 25.73
CA THR A 632 -32.51 23.57 26.17
C THR A 632 -32.70 23.31 27.67
N MET A 633 -31.62 23.08 28.43
CA MET A 633 -31.70 22.88 29.88
C MET A 633 -31.88 24.21 30.61
N ASN A 634 -32.76 24.23 31.61
CA ASN A 634 -32.88 25.39 32.50
C ASN A 634 -31.72 25.44 33.52
N GLY A 635 -31.62 26.54 34.27
CA GLY A 635 -30.58 26.73 35.29
C GLY A 635 -30.61 25.68 36.41
N ALA A 636 -31.77 25.08 36.72
CA ALA A 636 -31.88 24.04 37.73
C ALA A 636 -31.28 22.70 37.27
N GLN A 637 -31.58 22.32 36.04
CA GLN A 637 -31.01 21.15 35.37
C GLN A 637 -29.50 21.31 35.15
N ALA A 638 -29.05 22.52 34.78
CA ALA A 638 -27.63 22.84 34.64
C ALA A 638 -26.85 22.66 35.95
N ARG A 639 -27.43 22.99 37.13
CA ARG A 639 -26.80 22.75 38.43
C ARG A 639 -26.58 21.25 38.70
N VAL A 640 -27.59 20.40 38.48
CA VAL A 640 -27.45 18.94 38.65
C VAL A 640 -26.44 18.37 37.65
N ARG A 641 -26.50 18.78 36.37
CA ARG A 641 -25.53 18.38 35.36
C ARG A 641 -24.11 18.74 35.78
N ASN A 642 -23.85 19.99 36.17
CA ASN A 642 -22.52 20.44 36.56
C ASN A 642 -22.01 19.74 37.83
N SER A 643 -22.90 19.42 38.77
CA SER A 643 -22.59 18.56 39.92
C SER A 643 -22.19 17.14 39.50
N ALA A 644 -22.81 16.55 38.47
CA ALA A 644 -22.45 15.23 37.92
C ALA A 644 -21.06 15.19 37.26
N PHE A 645 -20.52 16.33 36.84
CA PHE A 645 -19.13 16.44 36.37
C PHE A 645 -18.13 16.68 37.50
N LYS A 646 -18.56 17.25 38.64
CA LYS A 646 -17.68 17.58 39.79
C LYS A 646 -17.64 16.51 40.88
N THR A 647 -18.69 15.70 41.03
CA THR A 647 -18.80 14.72 42.13
C THR A 647 -17.88 13.52 41.89
N PRO A 648 -16.88 13.25 42.75
CA PRO A 648 -15.95 12.14 42.60
C PRO A 648 -16.63 10.77 42.58
N ALA A 649 -15.95 9.78 42.03
CA ALA A 649 -16.45 8.41 42.01
C ALA A 649 -16.61 7.82 43.42
N THR A 650 -17.59 6.92 43.56
CA THR A 650 -17.73 6.08 44.75
C THR A 650 -17.09 4.70 44.52
N PRO A 651 -16.78 3.94 45.59
CA PRO A 651 -16.35 2.55 45.46
C PRO A 651 -17.34 1.69 44.64
N GLY A 652 -16.87 0.54 44.15
CA GLY A 652 -17.69 -0.40 43.38
C GLY A 652 -18.95 -0.84 44.14
N GLY A 653 -20.10 -0.79 43.47
CA GLY A 653 -21.41 -1.11 44.05
C GLY A 653 -22.22 0.09 44.60
N TYR A 654 -21.62 1.27 44.72
CA TYR A 654 -22.25 2.45 45.35
C TYR A 654 -22.84 3.46 44.35
N CYS A 655 -23.35 3.01 43.19
CA CYS A 655 -23.89 3.89 42.15
C CYS A 655 -25.02 4.81 42.63
N ALA A 656 -25.92 4.31 43.48
CA ALA A 656 -26.98 5.10 44.10
C ALA A 656 -26.44 6.21 45.03
N LEU A 657 -25.42 5.92 45.84
CA LEU A 657 -24.77 6.92 46.70
C LEU A 657 -24.11 8.03 45.86
N TRP A 658 -23.48 7.69 44.73
CA TRP A 658 -22.93 8.70 43.82
C TRP A 658 -24.02 9.63 43.28
N VAL A 659 -25.14 9.06 42.81
CA VAL A 659 -26.30 9.82 42.32
C VAL A 659 -26.90 10.71 43.43
N THR A 660 -27.04 10.19 44.65
CA THR A 660 -27.47 10.95 45.83
C THR A 660 -26.53 12.13 46.11
N ASN A 661 -25.22 11.90 46.09
CA ASN A 661 -24.22 12.95 46.29
C ASN A 661 -24.30 14.03 45.21
N VAL A 662 -24.49 13.67 43.93
CA VAL A 662 -24.66 14.64 42.85
C VAL A 662 -25.87 15.55 43.09
N VAL A 663 -27.02 14.98 43.47
CA VAL A 663 -28.27 15.73 43.69
C VAL A 663 -28.18 16.60 44.96
N ALA A 664 -27.55 16.09 46.03
CA ALA A 664 -27.29 16.85 47.25
C ALA A 664 -26.32 18.02 47.01
N ASN A 665 -25.18 17.77 46.35
CA ASN A 665 -24.19 18.79 45.98
C ASN A 665 -24.75 19.87 45.04
N ALA A 666 -25.82 19.57 44.30
CA ALA A 666 -26.53 20.53 43.46
C ALA A 666 -27.59 21.36 44.20
N GLY A 667 -27.80 21.11 45.51
CA GLY A 667 -28.72 21.85 46.38
C GLY A 667 -30.16 21.33 46.41
N TYR A 668 -30.41 20.09 45.97
CA TYR A 668 -31.78 19.57 45.82
C TYR A 668 -32.26 18.65 46.93
N GLY A 669 -31.40 18.31 47.89
CA GLY A 669 -31.70 17.41 49.01
C GLY A 669 -30.93 16.10 48.92
N TYR A 670 -30.90 15.36 50.03
CA TYR A 670 -30.26 14.05 50.15
C TYR A 670 -31.34 12.97 50.23
N TYR A 671 -31.29 11.99 49.32
CA TYR A 671 -32.25 10.88 49.25
C TYR A 671 -31.48 9.56 49.30
N SER A 672 -31.61 8.82 50.40
CA SER A 672 -30.97 7.52 50.59
C SER A 672 -31.71 6.38 49.89
N GLY A 673 -30.99 5.32 49.56
CA GLY A 673 -31.52 4.11 48.94
C GLY A 673 -30.48 3.41 48.09
N ASN A 674 -30.78 2.17 47.69
CA ASN A 674 -30.09 1.48 46.60
C ASN A 674 -30.76 1.78 45.25
N ALA A 675 -30.20 1.33 44.12
CA ALA A 675 -30.72 1.70 42.79
C ALA A 675 -32.12 1.10 42.50
N CYS A 676 -32.49 -0.03 43.11
CA CYS A 676 -33.83 -0.60 43.06
C CYS A 676 -34.84 0.25 43.83
N ASP A 677 -34.45 0.81 44.98
CA ASP A 677 -35.29 1.77 45.73
C ASP A 677 -35.52 3.03 44.88
N LEU A 678 -34.46 3.63 44.36
CA LEU A 678 -34.55 4.84 43.52
C LEU A 678 -35.37 4.60 42.24
N TYR A 679 -35.22 3.43 41.61
CA TYR A 679 -36.04 3.01 40.47
C TYR A 679 -37.52 2.95 40.82
N ARG A 680 -37.88 2.29 41.93
CA ARG A 680 -39.28 2.14 42.37
C ARG A 680 -39.90 3.46 42.80
N SER A 681 -39.16 4.28 43.54
CA SER A 681 -39.66 5.52 44.14
C SER A 681 -39.74 6.71 43.17
N TYR A 682 -38.90 6.75 42.12
CA TYR A 682 -38.74 7.96 41.29
C TYR A 682 -38.72 7.71 39.78
N CYS A 683 -38.55 6.48 39.28
CA CYS A 683 -38.45 6.20 37.84
C CYS A 683 -39.77 5.70 37.24
N HIS A 684 -40.62 6.63 36.81
CA HIS A 684 -41.99 6.34 36.35
C HIS A 684 -42.18 6.34 34.83
N SER A 685 -41.19 6.80 34.04
CA SER A 685 -41.30 6.88 32.58
C SER A 685 -40.25 6.05 31.85
N ALA A 686 -40.65 5.50 30.70
CA ALA A 686 -39.77 4.92 29.68
C ALA A 686 -39.93 5.61 28.31
N ASP A 687 -40.69 6.73 28.25
CA ASP A 687 -40.85 7.53 27.04
C ASP A 687 -39.62 8.42 26.83
N ARG A 688 -38.91 8.19 25.70
CA ARG A 688 -37.66 8.87 25.37
C ARG A 688 -37.82 10.39 25.29
N LYS A 689 -39.02 10.90 24.98
CA LYS A 689 -39.33 12.33 24.87
C LYS A 689 -39.44 13.02 26.25
N GLN A 690 -39.74 12.23 27.29
CA GLN A 690 -39.89 12.70 28.67
C GLN A 690 -38.57 12.75 29.45
N LEU A 691 -37.50 12.13 28.96
CA LEU A 691 -36.19 12.14 29.61
C LEU A 691 -35.58 13.56 29.58
N LYS A 692 -35.41 14.20 30.75
CA LYS A 692 -34.90 15.57 30.90
C LYS A 692 -33.59 15.62 31.70
N VAL A 693 -32.74 16.61 31.43
CA VAL A 693 -31.42 16.78 32.08
C VAL A 693 -31.58 16.79 33.60
N GLY A 694 -30.76 16.02 34.31
CA GLY A 694 -30.85 15.85 35.76
C GLY A 694 -31.84 14.78 36.24
N MET A 695 -32.64 14.17 35.36
CA MET A 695 -33.34 12.92 35.71
C MET A 695 -32.35 11.79 35.99
N ILE A 696 -32.73 10.91 36.91
CA ILE A 696 -32.03 9.64 37.09
C ILE A 696 -32.52 8.63 36.05
N ILE A 697 -31.63 7.75 35.59
CA ILE A 697 -31.95 6.58 34.75
C ILE A 697 -31.54 5.36 35.57
N ALA A 698 -32.46 4.42 35.77
CA ALA A 698 -32.25 3.26 36.63
C ALA A 698 -32.84 1.97 36.05
N VAL A 699 -32.33 0.84 36.56
CA VAL A 699 -32.97 -0.49 36.54
C VAL A 699 -32.96 -1.04 37.96
N SER A 700 -33.98 -1.82 38.33
CA SER A 700 -34.04 -2.49 39.64
C SER A 700 -33.24 -3.79 39.72
N SER A 701 -32.85 -4.38 38.60
CA SER A 701 -32.03 -5.60 38.53
C SER A 701 -31.33 -5.71 37.17
N HIS A 702 -30.12 -6.29 37.14
CA HIS A 702 -29.40 -6.66 35.91
C HIS A 702 -28.45 -7.87 36.16
N PRO A 703 -28.04 -8.63 35.13
CA PRO A 703 -27.38 -9.93 35.33
C PRO A 703 -25.86 -9.83 35.53
N HIS A 704 -25.23 -8.71 35.15
CA HIS A 704 -23.76 -8.57 35.06
C HIS A 704 -22.98 -8.71 36.37
N THR A 705 -23.63 -8.55 37.53
CA THR A 705 -22.98 -8.67 38.85
C THR A 705 -23.97 -9.17 39.90
N ARG A 706 -23.47 -9.84 40.95
CA ARG A 706 -24.30 -10.27 42.10
C ARG A 706 -24.97 -9.10 42.82
N ALA A 707 -24.30 -7.96 42.93
CA ALA A 707 -24.91 -6.77 43.54
C ALA A 707 -26.00 -6.19 42.62
N GLY A 708 -25.75 -6.12 41.32
CA GLY A 708 -26.68 -5.61 40.32
C GLY A 708 -27.92 -6.47 40.13
N SER A 709 -27.84 -7.79 40.35
CA SER A 709 -29.02 -8.66 40.29
C SER A 709 -29.99 -8.44 41.45
N ILE A 710 -29.51 -7.92 42.59
CA ILE A 710 -30.30 -7.65 43.81
C ILE A 710 -30.74 -6.18 43.88
N TYR A 711 -29.81 -5.26 43.59
CA TYR A 711 -29.97 -3.83 43.83
C TYR A 711 -30.05 -2.97 42.57
N GLY A 712 -29.86 -3.55 41.38
CA GLY A 712 -29.91 -2.82 40.12
C GLY A 712 -28.75 -1.86 39.90
N HIS A 713 -28.96 -0.85 39.05
CA HIS A 713 -27.96 0.18 38.73
C HIS A 713 -28.62 1.51 38.34
N VAL A 714 -27.95 2.63 38.60
CA VAL A 714 -28.47 3.98 38.38
C VAL A 714 -27.39 4.98 37.97
N GLY A 715 -27.77 5.96 37.16
CA GLY A 715 -26.96 7.14 36.83
C GLY A 715 -27.83 8.38 36.57
N ILE A 716 -27.21 9.48 36.16
CA ILE A 716 -27.89 10.76 35.89
C ILE A 716 -27.78 11.10 34.40
N TYR A 717 -28.90 11.44 33.78
CA TYR A 717 -28.95 11.95 32.42
C TYR A 717 -28.40 13.38 32.34
N ILE A 718 -27.44 13.61 31.44
CA ILE A 718 -26.71 14.89 31.33
C ILE A 718 -27.03 15.67 30.05
N GLY A 719 -28.00 15.20 29.26
CA GLY A 719 -28.43 15.82 27.99
C GLY A 719 -27.80 15.19 26.75
N ASN A 720 -28.30 15.57 25.57
CA ASN A 720 -27.82 15.10 24.26
C ASN A 720 -27.79 13.56 24.10
N GLY A 721 -28.70 12.82 24.73
CA GLY A 721 -28.68 11.35 24.69
C GLY A 721 -27.54 10.71 25.51
N LEU A 722 -26.86 11.48 26.36
CA LEU A 722 -25.76 11.02 27.21
C LEU A 722 -26.16 10.98 28.70
N MET A 723 -25.57 10.06 29.43
CA MET A 723 -25.66 9.99 30.90
C MET A 723 -24.29 9.75 31.54
N ARG A 724 -24.21 9.99 32.86
CA ARG A 724 -23.05 9.66 33.69
C ARG A 724 -23.46 8.69 34.80
N ASP A 725 -22.64 7.68 35.04
CA ASP A 725 -22.81 6.71 36.11
C ASP A 725 -21.47 6.40 36.80
N SER A 726 -21.52 6.08 38.10
CA SER A 726 -20.38 5.62 38.88
C SER A 726 -20.35 4.09 38.86
N VAL A 727 -19.24 3.53 38.34
CA VAL A 727 -19.01 2.09 38.21
C VAL A 727 -17.61 1.77 38.71
N TYR A 728 -17.47 0.77 39.57
CA TYR A 728 -16.17 0.21 39.99
C TYR A 728 -15.06 1.23 40.35
N GLY A 729 -15.39 2.30 41.08
CA GLY A 729 -14.39 3.30 41.50
C GLY A 729 -14.09 4.41 40.49
N TYR A 730 -14.81 4.50 39.36
CA TYR A 730 -14.71 5.62 38.42
C TYR A 730 -16.09 6.12 37.96
N VAL A 731 -16.18 7.40 37.57
CA VAL A 731 -17.36 7.96 36.88
C VAL A 731 -17.08 7.91 35.39
N ARG A 732 -17.99 7.33 34.61
CA ARG A 732 -17.93 7.37 33.15
C ARG A 732 -19.06 8.20 32.56
N GLN A 733 -18.90 8.53 31.28
CA GLN A 733 -19.95 9.07 30.43
C GLN A 733 -20.26 8.04 29.34
N ILE A 734 -21.53 7.80 29.08
CA ILE A 734 -22.00 6.75 28.15
C ILE A 734 -23.28 7.23 27.46
N SER A 735 -23.57 6.73 26.25
CA SER A 735 -24.86 7.00 25.61
C SER A 735 -25.98 6.27 26.36
N VAL A 736 -27.16 6.90 26.43
CA VAL A 736 -28.35 6.28 27.03
C VAL A 736 -28.73 5.01 26.27
N LYS A 737 -28.52 4.98 24.95
CA LYS A 737 -28.73 3.79 24.11
C LYS A 737 -27.89 2.60 24.59
N ASP A 738 -26.59 2.81 24.78
CA ASP A 738 -25.66 1.73 25.16
C ASP A 738 -25.86 1.32 26.62
N TRP A 739 -26.18 2.29 27.50
CA TRP A 739 -26.54 2.00 28.89
C TRP A 739 -27.80 1.13 28.97
N ILE A 740 -28.84 1.47 28.19
CA ILE A 740 -30.09 0.68 28.09
C ILE A 740 -29.81 -0.71 27.51
N ALA A 741 -29.02 -0.80 26.45
CA ALA A 741 -28.66 -2.09 25.85
C ALA A 741 -27.90 -3.00 26.82
N TYR A 742 -27.04 -2.42 27.66
CA TYR A 742 -26.28 -3.17 28.66
C TYR A 742 -27.15 -3.55 29.89
N TYR A 743 -27.70 -2.57 30.60
CA TYR A 743 -28.38 -2.79 31.88
C TYR A 743 -29.86 -3.20 31.76
N GLY A 744 -30.54 -2.87 30.66
CA GLY A 744 -31.96 -3.13 30.45
C GLY A 744 -32.33 -4.57 30.08
N SER A 745 -31.40 -5.52 30.22
CA SER A 745 -31.56 -6.92 29.83
C SER A 745 -32.45 -7.74 30.76
N THR A 746 -32.67 -7.31 32.00
CA THR A 746 -33.56 -8.00 32.97
C THR A 746 -34.82 -7.20 33.29
N VAL A 747 -34.70 -5.87 33.41
CA VAL A 747 -35.83 -4.97 33.70
C VAL A 747 -35.76 -3.78 32.75
N GLN A 748 -36.91 -3.36 32.23
CA GLN A 748 -37.02 -2.16 31.40
C GLN A 748 -36.42 -0.94 32.13
N PRO A 749 -35.41 -0.26 31.57
CA PRO A 749 -34.89 0.99 32.11
C PRO A 749 -35.98 2.06 32.20
N ARG A 750 -36.00 2.80 33.31
CA ARG A 750 -36.92 3.91 33.53
C ARG A 750 -36.20 5.11 34.10
N TRP A 751 -36.83 6.27 33.95
CA TRP A 751 -36.33 7.56 34.42
C TRP A 751 -37.40 8.40 35.11
N GLY A 752 -36.91 9.36 35.89
CA GLY A 752 -37.72 10.40 36.51
C GLY A 752 -36.89 11.28 37.43
N TRP A 753 -37.58 12.06 38.25
CA TRP A 753 -36.97 13.07 39.11
C TRP A 753 -36.72 12.52 40.50
N MET A 754 -35.45 12.48 40.93
CA MET A 754 -35.08 12.08 42.29
C MET A 754 -35.80 12.97 43.32
N GLY A 755 -36.39 12.35 44.34
CA GLY A 755 -37.22 13.07 45.31
C GLY A 755 -38.56 13.59 44.78
N ASN A 756 -39.00 13.15 43.60
CA ASN A 756 -40.16 13.67 42.85
C ASN A 756 -40.08 15.19 42.53
N ARG A 757 -38.90 15.80 42.68
CA ARG A 757 -38.69 17.23 42.50
C ARG A 757 -38.36 17.56 41.05
N ARG A 758 -39.39 17.94 40.27
CA ARG A 758 -39.20 18.41 38.89
C ARG A 758 -38.24 19.60 38.85
N LEU A 759 -37.18 19.50 38.06
CA LEU A 759 -36.32 20.64 37.73
C LEU A 759 -36.95 21.40 36.56
N ALA A 760 -38.04 22.11 36.85
CA ALA A 760 -38.75 22.98 35.92
C ALA A 760 -38.02 24.33 35.73
#